data_AF-A0A7Y8GH08-F1
#
_entry.id   AF-A0A7Y8GH08-F1
#
_cell.length_a   1.000
_cell.length_b   1.000
_cell.length_c   1.000
_cell.angle_alpha   90.00
_cell.angle_beta   90.00
_cell.angle_gamma   90.00
#
_symmetry.space_group_name_H-M   'P 1'
#
loop_
_entity.id
_entity.type
_entity.pdbx_description
1 polymer ?
#
loop_
_entity_poly.entity_id
_entity_poly.type
_entity_poly.pdbx_seq_one_letter_code
_entity_poly.pdbx_strand_id
1 'polypeptide(L)'
;MAFDTRNPVEPNGSTDPRDLKDNAAIIDKLVNSSDLTWLGRLGKTLKTWAGMTADFMAAQLQRTNDFQAFLQNISFETPVTYAAGISITRSTQTVLYNGQTYRPRKEALPFVTTAFPADSAKWLLLGDSSLRQDLALSTGSGKIGFDQNLEYPASSIGSAVASVTRPGAGKNQEGYVEFDMFSNLGDLTTFNAAVRSGTVRVAVTADSIVEGDRDGVYENSTFAILMRTLRHQNPGVTFVFANFALAGRGIATYFDLNYKGIAGPNDDPANGFYRPPGNQFTAQWPGGSVVGKAWADHLKDFAPDLVIYMHGANDLSGQGPIGAAQYKAALTYQNTWTKKPSTAIATAALPAVAAGSQVAVQVAANTARGIARELKLTLIDINRMFLLLRQAIDIDYMAYLRDDGFAGYPSGWTPDAGSTLSLLDSGGFAIQGTGGAMRNTQSTDCNVAANFTMSNWSSQTGEIWYRSLGSLATRYTAQVTSGSVFLYWGTTIIGSASIASIPNNAQVNLQAVVQGNQHRVYVNGVLAFTVFDYNNLLSGAHGVRVTGGSGIVSALIVHTGNPLKVGIPKMTDVDFYGKNDFSTNPLSEGGNGINHPTILANRVCWAASFAGFEHHTRSLPLGIASVVAPFRAQSSEAFDQAGATLQTSIDGALVGTPTGILSTSTGACANKYDSKLVVGGRSVTVQVILSAGPTSLLSLAVVLGEGTWLLTASSQFTKDSAGVYRNAMTVTCVRAS
;
A
#
# COMPACT_ATOMS: atom_id res chain seq x y z
N MET A 1 -0.05 79.38 61.29
CA MET A 1 1.33 78.88 61.19
C MET A 1 1.39 77.60 62.00
N ALA A 2 1.84 76.51 61.38
CA ALA A 2 2.20 75.29 62.10
C ALA A 2 3.44 75.56 62.95
N PHE A 3 3.50 75.00 64.15
CA PHE A 3 4.62 75.10 65.06
C PHE A 3 5.59 73.94 64.83
N ASP A 4 6.78 74.23 64.30
CA ASP A 4 7.89 73.28 64.31
C ASP A 4 8.59 73.33 65.68
N THR A 5 7.95 72.72 66.68
CA THR A 5 8.47 72.72 68.06
C THR A 5 9.71 71.85 68.22
N ARG A 6 9.97 70.93 67.27
CA ARG A 6 11.02 69.89 67.33
C ARG A 6 10.99 69.03 68.59
N ASN A 7 9.85 68.99 69.29
CA ASN A 7 9.71 68.15 70.46
C ASN A 7 9.80 66.66 70.05
N PRO A 8 10.60 65.84 70.75
CA PRO A 8 10.68 64.41 70.48
C PRO A 8 9.32 63.73 70.64
N VAL A 9 8.98 62.83 69.72
CA VAL A 9 7.76 62.00 69.81
C VAL A 9 8.12 60.71 70.52
N GLU A 10 8.24 60.73 71.84
CA GLU A 10 8.62 59.55 72.63
C GLU A 10 7.57 59.26 73.72
N PRO A 11 7.45 58.01 74.18
CA PRO A 11 6.53 56.98 73.69
C PRO A 11 5.04 57.37 73.69
N ASN A 12 4.67 58.46 74.35
CA ASN A 12 3.29 58.92 74.59
C ASN A 12 2.90 60.14 73.72
N GLY A 13 3.75 60.53 72.77
CA GLY A 13 3.56 61.73 71.94
C GLY A 13 4.00 63.02 72.64
N SER A 14 3.98 64.15 71.91
CA SER A 14 4.30 65.45 72.48
C SER A 14 3.10 66.02 73.23
N THR A 15 3.29 66.40 74.49
CA THR A 15 2.27 67.08 75.31
C THR A 15 2.33 68.61 75.18
N ASP A 16 3.19 69.15 74.30
CA ASP A 16 3.23 70.59 74.04
C ASP A 16 1.91 71.04 73.39
N PRO A 17 1.21 72.04 73.96
CA PRO A 17 -0.06 72.51 73.44
C PRO A 17 -0.01 72.93 71.96
N ARG A 18 1.15 73.36 71.47
CA ARG A 18 1.37 73.75 70.07
C ARG A 18 1.39 72.54 69.13
N ASP A 19 2.02 71.44 69.55
CA ASP A 19 2.01 70.18 68.81
C ASP A 19 0.62 69.53 68.82
N LEU A 20 -0.09 69.62 69.96
CA LEU A 20 -1.48 69.16 70.06
C LEU A 20 -2.41 69.94 69.13
N LYS A 21 -2.22 71.26 69.01
CA LYS A 21 -2.97 72.10 68.08
C LYS A 21 -2.69 71.72 66.62
N ASP A 22 -1.43 71.50 66.26
CA ASP A 22 -1.07 71.07 64.91
C ASP A 22 -1.59 69.68 64.60
N ASN A 23 -1.50 68.75 65.55
CA ASN A 23 -2.08 67.41 65.42
C ASN A 23 -3.60 67.47 65.26
N ALA A 24 -4.31 68.35 65.97
CA ALA A 24 -5.74 68.52 65.80
C ALA A 24 -6.11 68.97 64.37
N ALA A 25 -5.37 69.94 63.81
CA ALA A 25 -5.59 70.37 62.43
C ALA A 25 -5.22 69.29 61.39
N ILE A 26 -4.17 68.51 61.66
CA ILE A 26 -3.76 67.38 60.81
C ILE A 26 -4.79 66.27 60.85
N ILE A 27 -5.28 65.89 62.04
CA ILE A 27 -6.30 64.87 62.23
C ILE A 27 -7.60 65.32 61.57
N ASP A 28 -8.01 66.58 61.73
CA ASP A 28 -9.17 67.14 61.05
C ASP A 28 -9.04 67.02 59.52
N LYS A 29 -7.85 67.34 58.98
CA LYS A 29 -7.58 67.12 57.54
C LYS A 29 -7.52 65.65 57.14
N LEU A 30 -7.01 64.75 57.97
CA LEU A 30 -6.96 63.32 57.66
C LEU A 30 -8.34 62.67 57.72
N VAL A 31 -9.24 63.14 58.59
CA VAL A 31 -10.54 62.51 58.82
C VAL A 31 -11.66 63.17 58.01
N ASN A 32 -11.70 64.51 57.96
CA ASN A 32 -12.84 65.26 57.41
C ASN A 32 -12.59 65.84 56.00
N SER A 33 -11.37 65.75 55.47
CA SER A 33 -11.09 66.23 54.12
C SER A 33 -11.64 65.32 53.03
N SER A 34 -12.05 65.91 51.91
CA SER A 34 -12.35 65.20 50.66
C SER A 34 -11.10 64.81 49.86
N ASP A 35 -9.92 65.35 50.21
CA ASP A 35 -8.66 65.01 49.54
C ASP A 35 -8.33 63.53 49.79
N LEU A 36 -7.86 62.78 48.79
CA LEU A 36 -7.56 61.34 48.94
C LEU A 36 -6.25 61.07 49.69
N THR A 37 -5.33 62.04 49.67
CA THR A 37 -4.02 61.93 50.29
C THR A 37 -3.62 63.25 50.93
N TRP A 38 -2.68 63.17 51.88
CA TRP A 38 -2.09 64.31 52.52
C TRP A 38 -0.59 64.09 52.72
N LEU A 39 0.24 65.08 52.37
CA LEU A 39 1.69 65.01 52.60
C LEU A 39 1.98 65.35 54.06
N GLY A 40 2.44 64.36 54.81
CA GLY A 40 2.72 64.51 56.22
C GLY A 40 3.95 65.34 56.53
N ARG A 41 4.02 65.87 57.77
CA ARG A 41 5.15 66.66 58.24
C ARG A 41 6.50 65.91 58.19
N LEU A 42 6.47 64.58 58.22
CA LEU A 42 7.64 63.71 58.06
C LEU A 42 7.96 63.43 56.58
N GLY A 43 7.36 64.17 55.64
CA GLY A 43 7.52 63.97 54.19
C GLY A 43 6.83 62.70 53.65
N LYS A 44 6.04 62.01 54.46
CA LYS A 44 5.32 60.78 54.05
C LYS A 44 3.90 61.11 53.62
N THR A 45 3.51 60.65 52.43
CA THR A 45 2.13 60.72 51.97
C THR A 45 1.26 59.74 52.77
N LEU A 46 0.25 60.26 53.44
CA LEU A 46 -0.76 59.50 54.18
C LEU A 46 -2.06 59.48 53.39
N LYS A 47 -2.85 58.40 53.54
CA LYS A 47 -4.23 58.36 53.05
C LYS A 47 -5.15 59.00 54.08
N THR A 48 -6.06 59.85 53.62
CA THR A 48 -7.17 60.36 54.44
C THR A 48 -8.26 59.30 54.57
N TRP A 49 -9.26 59.54 55.41
CA TRP A 49 -10.46 58.69 55.52
C TRP A 49 -11.21 58.60 54.19
N ALA A 50 -11.31 59.70 53.44
CA ALA A 50 -11.89 59.72 52.10
C ALA A 50 -11.09 58.83 51.13
N GLY A 51 -9.76 58.89 51.17
CA GLY A 51 -8.88 58.02 50.38
C GLY A 51 -9.05 56.54 50.72
N MET A 52 -9.08 56.21 52.02
CA MET A 52 -9.30 54.82 52.46
C MET A 52 -10.69 54.30 52.07
N THR A 53 -11.72 55.15 52.13
CA THR A 53 -13.09 54.79 51.72
C THR A 53 -13.17 54.55 50.21
N ALA A 54 -12.53 55.40 49.41
CA ALA A 54 -12.48 55.24 47.96
C ALA A 54 -11.79 53.92 47.55
N ASP A 55 -10.66 53.59 48.17
CA ASP A 55 -9.97 52.32 47.92
C ASP A 55 -10.80 51.12 48.36
N PHE A 56 -11.49 51.22 49.51
CA PHE A 56 -12.38 50.15 49.96
C PHE A 56 -13.51 49.91 48.96
N MET A 57 -14.16 50.95 48.44
CA MET A 57 -15.21 50.83 47.44
C MET A 57 -14.68 50.25 46.12
N ALA A 58 -13.52 50.72 45.65
CA ALA A 58 -12.85 50.16 44.47
C ALA A 58 -12.55 48.67 44.64
N ALA A 59 -12.07 48.26 45.83
CA ALA A 59 -11.81 46.86 46.15
C ALA A 59 -13.09 46.01 46.21
N GLN A 60 -14.22 46.56 46.70
CA GLN A 60 -15.51 45.85 46.67
C GLN A 60 -16.03 45.66 45.25
N LEU A 61 -15.90 46.69 44.40
CA LEU A 61 -16.27 46.59 42.98
C LEU A 61 -15.39 45.56 42.26
N GLN A 62 -14.08 45.58 42.51
CA GLN A 62 -13.16 44.60 41.93
C GLN A 62 -13.50 43.18 42.37
N ARG A 63 -13.74 42.93 43.67
CA ARG A 63 -14.20 41.61 44.16
C ARG A 63 -15.49 41.13 43.48
N THR A 64 -16.42 42.05 43.23
CA THR A 64 -17.68 41.72 42.53
C THR A 64 -17.42 41.34 41.08
N ASN A 65 -16.56 42.09 40.39
CA ASN A 65 -16.15 41.78 39.01
C ASN A 65 -15.40 40.45 38.93
N ASP A 66 -14.48 40.20 39.85
CA ASP A 66 -13.70 38.96 39.94
C ASP A 66 -14.60 37.77 40.24
N PHE A 67 -15.58 37.91 41.14
CA PHE A 67 -16.54 36.86 41.44
C PHE A 67 -17.46 36.56 40.26
N GLN A 68 -17.91 37.58 39.52
CA GLN A 68 -18.69 37.39 38.28
C GLN A 68 -17.85 36.72 37.18
N ALA A 69 -16.57 37.09 37.05
CA ALA A 69 -15.63 36.44 36.13
C ALA A 69 -15.36 34.99 36.54
N PHE A 70 -15.25 34.71 37.83
CA PHE A 70 -15.13 33.36 38.37
C PHE A 70 -16.38 32.52 38.06
N LEU A 71 -17.59 33.04 38.31
CA LEU A 71 -18.85 32.37 37.97
C LEU A 71 -18.99 32.08 36.46
N GLN A 72 -18.43 32.92 35.60
CA GLN A 72 -18.38 32.64 34.15
C GLN A 72 -17.50 31.42 33.80
N ASN A 73 -16.55 31.07 34.66
CA ASN A 73 -15.62 29.98 34.46
C ASN A 73 -16.02 28.70 35.21
N ILE A 74 -17.03 28.74 36.09
CA ILE A 74 -17.46 27.58 36.89
C ILE A 74 -18.93 27.20 36.63
N SER A 75 -19.14 26.27 35.70
CA SER A 75 -20.41 25.58 35.37
C SER A 75 -21.64 26.45 35.05
N PHE A 76 -22.58 25.84 34.31
CA PHE A 76 -23.88 26.43 33.99
C PHE A 76 -24.97 25.81 34.86
N GLU A 77 -26.00 26.59 35.17
CA GLU A 77 -27.21 26.09 35.83
C GLU A 77 -28.00 25.21 34.84
N THR A 78 -28.77 24.26 35.37
CA THR A 78 -29.64 23.38 34.57
C THR A 78 -30.57 24.21 33.66
N PRO A 79 -30.61 23.94 32.35
CA PRO A 79 -31.44 24.71 31.43
C PRO A 79 -32.92 24.61 31.76
N VAL A 80 -33.60 25.76 31.78
CA VAL A 80 -35.07 25.83 31.84
C VAL A 80 -35.64 26.07 30.44
N THR A 81 -36.77 25.45 30.10
CA THR A 81 -37.42 25.70 28.79
C THR A 81 -37.74 27.18 28.64
N TYR A 82 -37.36 27.76 27.50
CA TYR A 82 -37.59 29.17 27.22
C TYR A 82 -39.08 29.52 27.26
N ALA A 83 -39.43 30.51 28.06
CA ALA A 83 -40.76 31.11 28.15
C ALA A 83 -40.62 32.61 28.41
N ALA A 84 -41.67 33.39 28.12
CA ALA A 84 -41.71 34.80 28.50
C ALA A 84 -41.78 34.95 30.03
N GLY A 85 -41.16 36.01 30.58
CA GLY A 85 -41.22 36.35 32.00
C GLY A 85 -40.11 35.76 32.88
N ILE A 86 -39.11 35.09 32.31
CA ILE A 86 -37.97 34.55 33.07
C ILE A 86 -36.97 35.68 33.33
N SER A 87 -36.64 35.90 34.61
CA SER A 87 -35.62 36.87 35.01
C SER A 87 -34.22 36.29 34.88
N ILE A 88 -33.42 36.90 34.01
CA ILE A 88 -32.05 36.50 33.72
C ILE A 88 -31.11 37.58 34.28
N THR A 89 -30.46 37.24 35.38
CA THR A 89 -29.61 38.15 36.17
C THR A 89 -28.17 37.66 36.30
N ARG A 90 -27.91 36.39 35.97
CA ARG A 90 -26.60 35.75 36.09
C ARG A 90 -26.19 35.10 34.78
N SER A 91 -24.90 35.14 34.47
CA SER A 91 -24.33 34.52 33.26
C SER A 91 -24.36 32.99 33.24
N THR A 92 -24.63 32.39 34.39
CA THR A 92 -24.73 30.93 34.61
C THR A 92 -26.13 30.39 34.30
N GLN A 93 -27.17 31.24 34.26
CA GLN A 93 -28.53 30.81 33.93
C GLN A 93 -28.60 30.42 32.45
N THR A 94 -29.21 29.28 32.14
CA THR A 94 -29.36 28.82 30.75
C THR A 94 -30.81 28.50 30.43
N VAL A 95 -31.14 28.56 29.14
CA VAL A 95 -32.47 28.25 28.63
C VAL A 95 -32.40 27.22 27.51
N LEU A 96 -33.43 26.38 27.39
CA LEU A 96 -33.62 25.44 26.30
C LEU A 96 -34.64 25.99 25.30
N TYR A 97 -34.27 26.13 24.04
CA TYR A 97 -35.17 26.52 22.96
C TYR A 97 -34.91 25.63 21.73
N ASN A 98 -35.95 24.99 21.19
CA ASN A 98 -35.86 24.01 20.09
C ASN A 98 -34.78 22.92 20.29
N GLY A 99 -34.68 22.40 21.52
CA GLY A 99 -33.69 21.37 21.86
C GLY A 99 -32.25 21.86 21.97
N GLN A 100 -32.01 23.17 21.81
CA GLN A 100 -30.70 23.80 21.91
C GLN A 100 -30.59 24.58 23.22
N THR A 101 -29.44 24.47 23.89
CA THR A 101 -29.17 25.21 25.12
C THR A 101 -28.52 26.56 24.81
N TYR A 102 -28.98 27.63 25.44
CA TYR A 102 -28.46 28.99 25.29
C TYR A 102 -28.08 29.58 26.65
N ARG A 103 -26.99 30.36 26.69
CA ARG A 103 -26.62 31.22 27.83
C ARG A 103 -26.77 32.70 27.47
N PRO A 104 -27.03 33.59 28.44
CA PRO A 104 -27.12 35.00 28.17
C PRO A 104 -25.75 35.59 27.85
N ARG A 105 -25.75 36.61 27.01
CA ARG A 105 -24.59 37.48 26.80
C ARG A 105 -24.40 38.38 28.01
N LYS A 106 -23.15 38.60 28.43
CA LYS A 106 -22.82 39.42 29.59
C LYS A 106 -23.37 40.84 29.43
N GLU A 107 -23.21 41.40 28.24
CA GLU A 107 -23.65 42.74 27.86
C GLU A 107 -25.17 42.93 27.85
N ALA A 108 -25.95 41.84 27.86
CA ALA A 108 -27.41 41.90 27.90
C ALA A 108 -27.98 41.76 29.33
N LEU A 109 -27.15 41.40 30.32
CA LEU A 109 -27.60 41.21 31.70
C LEU A 109 -27.77 42.56 32.44
N PRO A 110 -28.81 42.72 33.28
CA PRO A 110 -29.95 41.82 33.48
C PRO A 110 -31.08 42.06 32.46
N PHE A 111 -31.87 41.03 32.16
CA PHE A 111 -33.08 41.16 31.33
C PHE A 111 -34.18 40.17 31.71
N VAL A 112 -35.39 40.43 31.24
CA VAL A 112 -36.54 39.51 31.34
C VAL A 112 -36.88 39.00 29.94
N THR A 113 -37.09 37.70 29.81
CA THR A 113 -37.45 37.09 28.52
C THR A 113 -38.84 37.53 28.04
N THR A 114 -38.98 37.68 26.74
CA THR A 114 -40.21 37.98 26.01
C THR A 114 -40.46 36.84 25.01
N ALA A 115 -40.29 37.08 23.71
CA ALA A 115 -40.32 36.06 22.67
C ALA A 115 -38.92 35.78 22.14
N PHE A 116 -38.58 34.51 21.92
CA PHE A 116 -37.22 34.11 21.55
C PHE A 116 -36.65 34.84 20.32
N PRO A 117 -37.40 35.07 19.22
CA PRO A 117 -36.88 35.85 18.09
C PRO A 117 -36.46 37.27 18.47
N ALA A 118 -37.23 37.95 19.33
CA ALA A 118 -36.93 39.30 19.81
C ALA A 118 -35.76 39.33 20.80
N ASP A 119 -35.59 38.26 21.58
CA ASP A 119 -34.50 38.13 22.54
C ASP A 119 -33.25 37.44 21.99
N SER A 120 -33.29 36.92 20.77
CA SER A 120 -32.23 36.09 20.17
C SER A 120 -30.83 36.74 20.23
N ALA A 121 -30.75 38.05 20.05
CA ALA A 121 -29.50 38.82 20.14
C ALA A 121 -28.92 38.88 21.58
N LYS A 122 -29.71 38.61 22.62
CA LYS A 122 -29.29 38.58 24.04
C LYS A 122 -28.71 37.23 24.45
N TRP A 123 -28.83 36.23 23.58
CA TRP A 123 -28.42 34.85 23.85
C TRP A 123 -27.19 34.43 23.03
N LEU A 124 -26.48 33.42 23.53
CA LEU A 124 -25.39 32.73 22.88
C LEU A 124 -25.66 31.22 22.94
N LEU A 125 -25.57 30.54 21.80
CA LEU A 125 -25.74 29.09 21.72
C LEU A 125 -24.61 28.38 22.47
N LEU A 126 -24.97 27.42 23.31
CA LEU A 126 -24.07 26.62 24.15
C LEU A 126 -23.90 25.18 23.62
N GLY A 127 -24.80 24.70 22.77
CA GLY A 127 -24.80 23.33 22.27
C GLY A 127 -23.71 23.05 21.22
N ASP A 128 -23.13 21.85 21.27
CA ASP A 128 -22.25 21.29 20.23
C ASP A 128 -23.05 20.49 19.19
N SER A 129 -24.39 20.50 19.24
CA SER A 129 -25.24 19.67 18.39
C SER A 129 -25.04 19.96 16.91
N SER A 130 -24.82 21.22 16.51
CA SER A 130 -24.47 21.56 15.14
C SER A 130 -23.10 21.01 14.73
N LEU A 131 -22.11 21.04 15.62
CA LEU A 131 -20.78 20.46 15.38
C LEU A 131 -20.86 18.93 15.32
N ARG A 132 -21.61 18.26 16.20
CA ARG A 132 -21.83 16.80 16.14
C ARG A 132 -22.55 16.39 14.87
N GLN A 133 -23.54 17.16 14.45
CA GLN A 133 -24.28 16.92 13.21
C GLN A 133 -23.37 17.14 12.00
N ASP A 134 -22.54 18.18 12.02
CA ASP A 134 -21.53 18.46 11.00
C ASP A 134 -20.44 17.38 10.92
N LEU A 135 -19.94 16.89 12.05
CA LEU A 135 -18.94 15.82 12.12
C LEU A 135 -19.52 14.45 11.74
N ALA A 136 -20.84 14.25 11.87
CA ALA A 136 -21.53 13.03 11.48
C ALA A 136 -21.84 12.95 9.96
N LEU A 137 -21.72 14.05 9.22
CA LEU A 137 -21.84 14.05 7.76
C LEU A 137 -20.61 13.43 7.10
N SER A 138 -20.78 12.92 5.88
CA SER A 138 -19.66 12.38 5.07
C SER A 138 -18.55 13.41 4.81
N THR A 139 -18.88 14.71 4.82
CA THR A 139 -17.92 15.82 4.68
C THR A 139 -17.38 16.33 6.02
N GLY A 140 -17.83 15.76 7.15
CA GLY A 140 -17.49 16.21 8.50
C GLY A 140 -16.01 16.06 8.85
N SER A 141 -15.33 15.04 8.32
CA SER A 141 -13.89 14.85 8.49
C SER A 141 -13.07 16.01 7.91
N GLY A 142 -13.55 16.66 6.84
CA GLY A 142 -12.92 17.83 6.22
C GLY A 142 -13.03 19.12 7.04
N LYS A 143 -13.79 19.11 8.14
CA LYS A 143 -13.94 20.23 9.07
C LYS A 143 -13.00 20.15 10.28
N ILE A 144 -12.23 19.06 10.41
CA ILE A 144 -11.28 18.84 11.52
C ILE A 144 -9.90 19.40 11.12
N GLY A 145 -9.39 20.37 11.86
CA GLY A 145 -8.03 20.89 11.66
C GLY A 145 -6.95 19.89 12.08
N PHE A 146 -5.86 19.83 11.33
CA PHE A 146 -4.67 19.02 11.65
C PHE A 146 -3.43 19.91 11.62
N ASP A 147 -2.62 19.84 12.68
CA ASP A 147 -1.27 20.41 12.74
C ASP A 147 -0.24 19.27 12.81
N GLN A 148 0.67 19.26 11.85
CA GLN A 148 1.74 18.26 11.73
C GLN A 148 2.81 18.35 12.83
N ASN A 149 2.87 19.46 13.56
CA ASN A 149 3.89 19.70 14.58
C ASN A 149 3.46 19.29 16.00
N LEU A 150 2.22 18.78 16.16
CA LEU A 150 1.68 18.36 17.45
C LEU A 150 1.74 16.83 17.59
N GLU A 151 2.04 16.38 18.80
CA GLU A 151 1.99 14.95 19.15
C GLU A 151 0.57 14.58 19.57
N TYR A 152 -0.01 13.57 18.92
CA TYR A 152 -1.38 13.15 19.17
C TYR A 152 -1.41 11.83 19.97
N PRO A 153 -2.34 11.67 20.93
CA PRO A 153 -2.54 10.42 21.63
C PRO A 153 -2.83 9.26 20.69
N ALA A 154 -2.35 8.06 21.03
CA ALA A 154 -2.65 6.84 20.29
C ALA A 154 -4.16 6.62 20.17
N SER A 155 -4.60 6.08 19.02
CA SER A 155 -6.01 5.85 18.68
C SER A 155 -6.87 7.11 18.49
N SER A 156 -6.25 8.30 18.36
CA SER A 156 -6.94 9.50 17.91
C SER A 156 -6.89 9.65 16.39
N ILE A 157 -7.84 10.42 15.82
CA ILE A 157 -7.81 10.81 14.41
C ILE A 157 -6.51 11.55 14.07
N GLY A 158 -5.99 12.39 14.97
CA GLY A 158 -4.72 13.09 14.76
C GLY A 158 -3.53 12.15 14.65
N SER A 159 -3.49 11.06 15.44
CA SER A 159 -2.47 10.01 15.33
C SER A 159 -2.60 9.24 14.01
N ALA A 160 -3.82 8.93 13.57
CA ALA A 160 -4.06 8.31 12.27
C ALA A 160 -3.64 9.22 11.10
N VAL A 161 -3.99 10.50 11.12
CA VAL A 161 -3.61 11.47 10.08
C VAL A 161 -2.10 11.76 10.09
N ALA A 162 -1.46 11.84 11.26
CA ALA A 162 -0.01 11.96 11.40
C ALA A 162 0.74 10.75 10.80
N SER A 163 0.13 9.55 10.88
CA SER A 163 0.70 8.34 10.25
C SER A 163 0.64 8.38 8.72
N VAL A 164 -0.36 9.06 8.14
CA VAL A 164 -0.57 9.22 6.69
C VAL A 164 0.25 10.39 6.11
N THR A 165 0.53 11.42 6.90
CA THR A 165 1.22 12.65 6.47
C THR A 165 2.74 12.63 6.65
N ARG A 166 3.34 11.51 7.10
CA ARG A 166 4.81 11.36 7.05
C ARG A 166 5.30 11.60 5.60
N PRO A 167 6.33 12.43 5.38
CA PRO A 167 6.91 12.64 4.06
C PRO A 167 7.30 11.28 3.44
N GLY A 168 6.57 10.85 2.42
CA GLY A 168 6.78 9.57 1.73
C GLY A 168 5.61 8.57 1.80
N ALA A 169 4.62 8.73 2.69
CA ALA A 169 3.52 7.76 2.82
C ALA A 169 2.28 8.08 1.95
N GLY A 170 2.07 9.34 1.55
CA GLY A 170 0.74 9.77 1.05
C GLY A 170 0.64 10.39 -0.34
N LYS A 171 1.72 10.52 -1.13
CA LYS A 171 1.65 11.26 -2.42
C LYS A 171 1.78 10.44 -3.70
N ASN A 172 1.62 9.11 -3.67
CA ASN A 172 1.40 8.29 -4.87
C ASN A 172 0.82 6.90 -4.53
N GLN A 173 -0.16 6.78 -3.62
CA GLN A 173 -0.83 5.49 -3.41
C GLN A 173 -2.30 5.45 -3.81
N GLU A 174 -3.03 6.57 -3.91
CA GLU A 174 -4.44 6.51 -4.35
C GLU A 174 -4.64 6.15 -5.84
N GLY A 175 -3.57 6.00 -6.62
CA GLY A 175 -3.57 5.35 -7.94
C GLY A 175 -2.92 3.96 -7.97
N TYR A 176 -2.51 3.42 -6.82
CA TYR A 176 -1.66 2.22 -6.71
C TYR A 176 -2.14 1.20 -5.65
N VAL A 177 -3.31 1.38 -5.02
CA VAL A 177 -3.86 0.42 -4.03
C VAL A 177 -4.90 -0.58 -4.59
N GLU A 178 -5.03 -0.73 -5.90
CA GLU A 178 -5.81 -1.84 -6.52
C GLU A 178 -4.91 -2.95 -7.10
N PHE A 179 -3.74 -3.19 -6.51
CA PHE A 179 -3.01 -4.43 -6.77
C PHE A 179 -3.31 -5.43 -5.66
N ASP A 180 -4.41 -6.16 -5.89
CA ASP A 180 -4.80 -7.37 -5.17
C ASP A 180 -3.56 -8.28 -5.01
N MET A 181 -3.39 -8.87 -3.83
CA MET A 181 -2.13 -9.48 -3.39
C MET A 181 -1.69 -10.71 -4.21
N PHE A 182 -2.39 -11.11 -5.26
CA PHE A 182 -2.09 -12.31 -6.02
C PHE A 182 -2.45 -12.15 -7.49
N SER A 183 -1.53 -12.53 -8.37
CA SER A 183 -1.67 -12.65 -9.82
C SER A 183 -2.46 -11.54 -10.53
N ASN A 184 -1.79 -10.67 -11.29
CA ASN A 184 -2.49 -9.86 -12.28
C ASN A 184 -3.19 -10.81 -13.25
N LEU A 185 -4.51 -10.93 -13.18
CA LEU A 185 -5.29 -11.75 -14.10
C LEU A 185 -5.30 -11.05 -15.46
N GLY A 186 -4.87 -11.77 -16.49
CA GLY A 186 -4.88 -11.28 -17.85
C GLY A 186 -6.14 -11.68 -18.60
N ASP A 187 -6.03 -11.82 -19.91
CA ASP A 187 -7.14 -12.35 -20.72
C ASP A 187 -7.40 -13.84 -20.42
N LEU A 188 -8.45 -14.09 -19.65
CA LEU A 188 -8.96 -15.42 -19.29
C LEU A 188 -10.21 -15.80 -20.11
N THR A 189 -10.48 -15.17 -21.25
CA THR A 189 -11.72 -15.39 -22.01
C THR A 189 -11.95 -16.86 -22.39
N THR A 190 -10.97 -17.51 -23.02
CA THR A 190 -11.07 -18.93 -23.42
C THR A 190 -11.20 -19.84 -22.19
N PHE A 191 -10.39 -19.62 -21.16
CA PHE A 191 -10.46 -20.38 -19.91
C PHE A 191 -11.83 -20.25 -19.23
N ASN A 192 -12.34 -19.03 -19.10
CA ASN A 192 -13.64 -18.75 -18.48
C ASN A 192 -14.79 -19.42 -19.24
N ALA A 193 -14.73 -19.42 -20.58
CA ALA A 193 -15.72 -20.10 -21.41
C ALA A 193 -15.70 -21.63 -21.17
N ALA A 194 -14.51 -22.23 -21.04
CA ALA A 194 -14.35 -23.64 -20.75
C ALA A 194 -14.81 -24.03 -19.33
N VAL A 195 -14.52 -23.19 -18.33
CA VAL A 195 -15.02 -23.39 -16.96
C VAL A 195 -16.55 -23.41 -16.97
N ARG A 196 -17.18 -22.46 -17.68
CA ARG A 196 -18.64 -22.38 -17.82
C ARG A 196 -19.26 -23.57 -18.54
N SER A 197 -18.55 -24.15 -19.51
CA SER A 197 -19.00 -25.34 -20.25
C SER A 197 -18.78 -26.66 -19.49
N GLY A 198 -18.05 -26.63 -18.37
CA GLY A 198 -17.88 -27.77 -17.47
C GLY A 198 -16.71 -28.69 -17.80
N THR A 199 -15.92 -28.42 -18.85
CA THR A 199 -14.67 -29.14 -19.14
C THR A 199 -13.57 -28.17 -19.53
N VAL A 200 -12.44 -28.26 -18.85
CA VAL A 200 -11.29 -27.36 -19.03
C VAL A 200 -10.04 -28.17 -19.29
N ARG A 201 -9.31 -27.83 -20.36
CA ARG A 201 -7.99 -28.39 -20.68
C ARG A 201 -6.91 -27.41 -20.26
N VAL A 202 -6.06 -27.79 -19.31
CA VAL A 202 -4.96 -26.96 -18.83
C VAL A 202 -3.64 -27.62 -19.21
N ALA A 203 -2.78 -26.91 -19.91
CA ALA A 203 -1.45 -27.39 -20.25
C ALA A 203 -0.38 -26.50 -19.63
N VAL A 204 0.73 -27.12 -19.22
CA VAL A 204 1.92 -26.41 -18.75
C VAL A 204 3.13 -26.77 -19.61
N THR A 205 3.93 -25.75 -19.94
CA THR A 205 5.28 -25.90 -20.50
C THR A 205 6.26 -25.23 -19.55
N ALA A 206 7.32 -25.94 -19.21
CA ALA A 206 8.19 -25.56 -18.10
C ALA A 206 9.51 -26.33 -18.10
N ASP A 207 10.33 -26.04 -17.10
CA ASP A 207 11.62 -26.69 -16.84
C ASP A 207 11.53 -27.85 -15.81
N SER A 208 12.67 -28.22 -15.22
CA SER A 208 12.79 -29.37 -14.31
C SER A 208 11.93 -29.24 -13.06
N ILE A 209 11.68 -28.01 -12.58
CA ILE A 209 10.95 -27.77 -11.34
C ILE A 209 9.50 -28.25 -11.47
N VAL A 210 8.88 -27.98 -12.63
CA VAL A 210 7.49 -28.37 -12.89
C VAL A 210 7.39 -29.78 -13.47
N GLU A 211 8.46 -30.31 -14.07
CA GLU A 211 8.54 -31.74 -14.38
C GLU A 211 8.33 -32.58 -13.12
N GLY A 212 8.83 -32.13 -11.97
CA GLY A 212 8.42 -32.63 -10.64
C GLY A 212 9.06 -33.96 -10.21
N ASP A 213 9.79 -34.65 -11.09
CA ASP A 213 10.40 -35.97 -10.79
C ASP A 213 11.54 -35.91 -9.77
N ARG A 214 12.14 -34.72 -9.56
CA ARG A 214 13.26 -34.53 -8.62
C ARG A 214 12.87 -33.77 -7.34
N ASP A 215 11.60 -33.42 -7.20
CA ASP A 215 11.06 -32.75 -6.01
C ASP A 215 10.70 -33.76 -4.91
N GLY A 216 10.76 -35.05 -5.22
CA GLY A 216 10.34 -36.16 -4.38
C GLY A 216 9.23 -36.97 -5.04
N VAL A 217 8.16 -37.24 -4.30
CA VAL A 217 6.94 -37.89 -4.82
C VAL A 217 6.17 -36.88 -5.67
N TYR A 218 5.85 -37.21 -6.94
CA TYR A 218 5.25 -36.27 -7.91
C TYR A 218 3.96 -35.60 -7.39
N GLU A 219 3.18 -36.31 -6.58
CA GLU A 219 1.95 -35.82 -5.93
C GLU A 219 2.18 -34.59 -5.02
N ASN A 220 3.43 -34.30 -4.68
CA ASN A 220 3.83 -33.12 -3.91
C ASN A 220 4.47 -32.02 -4.78
N SER A 221 4.64 -32.23 -6.09
CA SER A 221 5.13 -31.22 -7.02
C SER A 221 4.16 -30.04 -7.12
N THR A 222 4.67 -28.89 -7.52
CA THR A 222 3.88 -27.67 -7.79
C THR A 222 2.65 -27.97 -8.66
N PHE A 223 2.84 -28.68 -9.78
CA PHE A 223 1.75 -28.90 -10.73
C PHE A 223 0.71 -29.87 -10.18
N ALA A 224 1.12 -30.92 -9.48
CA ALA A 224 0.20 -31.84 -8.84
C ALA A 224 -0.66 -31.15 -7.77
N ILE A 225 -0.09 -30.20 -7.02
CA ILE A 225 -0.83 -29.39 -6.06
C ILE A 225 -1.87 -28.53 -6.78
N LEU A 226 -1.50 -27.80 -7.84
CA LEU A 226 -2.45 -27.02 -8.64
C LEU A 226 -3.59 -27.90 -9.18
N MET A 227 -3.25 -29.06 -9.75
CA MET A 227 -4.22 -30.02 -10.28
C MET A 227 -5.23 -30.44 -9.21
N ARG A 228 -4.75 -30.79 -8.02
CA ARG A 228 -5.58 -31.20 -6.89
C ARG A 228 -6.46 -30.04 -6.42
N THR A 229 -5.89 -28.85 -6.25
CA THR A 229 -6.61 -27.67 -5.77
C THR A 229 -7.74 -27.28 -6.72
N LEU A 230 -7.47 -27.19 -8.03
CA LEU A 230 -8.50 -26.84 -9.01
C LEU A 230 -9.64 -27.86 -9.03
N ARG A 231 -9.33 -29.17 -9.00
CA ARG A 231 -10.35 -30.23 -8.95
C ARG A 231 -11.17 -30.18 -7.65
N HIS A 232 -10.51 -30.00 -6.50
CA HIS A 232 -11.19 -29.96 -5.20
C HIS A 232 -12.07 -28.71 -5.03
N GLN A 233 -11.60 -27.55 -5.46
CA GLN A 233 -12.35 -26.29 -5.32
C GLN A 233 -13.48 -26.14 -6.34
N ASN A 234 -13.45 -26.89 -7.43
CA ASN A 234 -14.40 -26.77 -8.54
C ASN A 234 -14.96 -28.14 -8.94
N PRO A 235 -15.68 -28.85 -8.05
CA PRO A 235 -16.15 -30.22 -8.29
C PRO A 235 -17.14 -30.35 -9.46
N GLY A 236 -17.74 -29.23 -9.91
CA GLY A 236 -18.62 -29.19 -11.09
C GLY A 236 -17.91 -29.02 -12.43
N VAL A 237 -16.56 -28.99 -12.44
CA VAL A 237 -15.74 -28.79 -13.64
C VAL A 237 -14.78 -29.96 -13.82
N THR A 238 -14.78 -30.54 -15.01
CA THR A 238 -13.83 -31.59 -15.37
C THR A 238 -12.53 -30.97 -15.86
N PHE A 239 -11.46 -31.07 -15.07
CA PHE A 239 -10.13 -30.62 -15.47
C PHE A 239 -9.30 -31.75 -16.09
N VAL A 240 -8.89 -31.53 -17.33
CA VAL A 240 -7.94 -32.36 -18.08
C VAL A 240 -6.60 -31.63 -18.12
N PHE A 241 -5.59 -32.22 -17.49
CA PHE A 241 -4.26 -31.61 -17.41
C PHE A 241 -3.28 -32.26 -18.38
N ALA A 242 -2.28 -31.50 -18.79
CA ALA A 242 -1.09 -32.00 -19.46
C ALA A 242 0.15 -31.24 -19.00
N ASN A 243 1.13 -31.98 -18.48
CA ASN A 243 2.44 -31.46 -18.11
C ASN A 243 3.46 -31.82 -19.20
N PHE A 244 3.84 -30.83 -20.00
CA PHE A 244 4.85 -30.97 -21.05
C PHE A 244 6.19 -30.37 -20.62
N ALA A 245 6.51 -30.31 -19.33
CA ALA A 245 7.80 -29.84 -18.85
C ALA A 245 8.96 -30.77 -19.29
N LEU A 246 10.15 -30.20 -19.47
CA LEU A 246 11.39 -30.94 -19.73
C LEU A 246 12.53 -30.44 -18.83
N ALA A 247 13.13 -31.31 -18.02
CA ALA A 247 14.26 -30.93 -17.18
C ALA A 247 15.45 -30.39 -17.96
N GLY A 248 16.05 -29.32 -17.43
CA GLY A 248 17.26 -28.70 -17.99
C GLY A 248 17.02 -27.90 -19.28
N ARG A 249 15.76 -27.71 -19.70
CA ARG A 249 15.40 -26.91 -20.88
C ARG A 249 14.84 -25.56 -20.45
N GLY A 250 14.95 -24.58 -21.35
CA GLY A 250 14.43 -23.23 -21.18
C GLY A 250 13.45 -22.86 -22.27
N ILE A 251 12.98 -21.61 -22.25
CA ILE A 251 12.01 -21.12 -23.24
C ILE A 251 12.57 -21.19 -24.66
N ALA A 252 13.89 -21.00 -24.81
CA ALA A 252 14.62 -21.10 -26.08
C ALA A 252 14.32 -22.38 -26.87
N THR A 253 14.45 -23.52 -26.20
CA THR A 253 14.21 -24.85 -26.79
C THR A 253 12.74 -25.17 -26.97
N TYR A 254 11.85 -24.54 -26.19
CA TYR A 254 10.41 -24.77 -26.32
C TYR A 254 9.85 -24.26 -27.65
N PHE A 255 10.21 -23.03 -28.06
CA PHE A 255 9.69 -22.46 -29.31
C PHE A 255 10.55 -22.78 -30.54
N ASP A 256 11.72 -23.42 -30.37
CA ASP A 256 12.49 -23.91 -31.49
C ASP A 256 11.75 -25.07 -32.17
N LEU A 257 11.17 -24.81 -33.33
CA LEU A 257 10.44 -25.80 -34.12
C LEU A 257 11.35 -26.91 -34.69
N ASN A 258 12.68 -26.74 -34.63
CA ASN A 258 13.64 -27.78 -34.97
C ASN A 258 13.97 -28.67 -33.77
N TYR A 259 13.68 -28.23 -32.55
CA TYR A 259 13.82 -29.05 -31.34
C TYR A 259 12.65 -30.04 -31.26
N LYS A 260 12.91 -31.26 -31.75
CA LYS A 260 11.88 -32.25 -32.06
C LYS A 260 11.98 -33.47 -31.17
N GLY A 261 10.85 -34.18 -31.06
CA GLY A 261 10.82 -35.52 -30.51
C GLY A 261 11.77 -36.44 -31.29
N ILE A 262 12.57 -37.23 -30.57
CA ILE A 262 13.49 -38.21 -31.15
C ILE A 262 13.06 -39.63 -30.81
N ALA A 263 13.65 -40.61 -31.50
CA ALA A 263 13.42 -42.01 -31.20
C ALA A 263 13.95 -42.32 -29.78
N GLY A 264 13.09 -42.91 -28.95
CA GLY A 264 13.47 -43.35 -27.62
C GLY A 264 14.43 -44.55 -27.63
N PRO A 265 14.89 -44.98 -26.44
CA PRO A 265 14.45 -44.54 -25.12
C PRO A 265 15.25 -43.36 -24.54
N ASN A 266 16.28 -42.88 -25.25
CA ASN A 266 17.22 -41.91 -24.69
C ASN A 266 16.86 -40.48 -25.13
N ASP A 267 16.83 -39.61 -24.13
CA ASP A 267 16.68 -38.17 -24.29
C ASP A 267 18.03 -37.56 -24.74
N ASP A 268 18.04 -36.62 -25.70
CA ASP A 268 19.25 -35.90 -26.14
C ASP A 268 19.03 -34.39 -26.00
N PRO A 269 19.33 -33.80 -24.82
CA PRO A 269 19.06 -32.41 -24.54
C PRO A 269 19.61 -31.41 -25.55
N ALA A 270 20.68 -31.76 -26.28
CA ALA A 270 21.29 -30.87 -27.26
C ALA A 270 20.51 -30.83 -28.60
N ASN A 271 19.91 -31.94 -29.02
CA ASN A 271 19.37 -32.08 -30.38
C ASN A 271 17.87 -32.41 -30.44
N GLY A 272 17.25 -32.82 -29.33
CA GLY A 272 15.82 -33.12 -29.29
C GLY A 272 15.35 -33.63 -27.92
N PHE A 273 14.22 -34.32 -27.90
CA PHE A 273 13.71 -34.86 -26.64
C PHE A 273 12.97 -36.19 -26.81
N TYR A 274 13.06 -37.03 -25.79
CA TYR A 274 12.21 -38.22 -25.67
C TYR A 274 11.53 -38.25 -24.31
N ARG A 275 10.21 -38.49 -24.33
CA ARG A 275 9.40 -38.74 -23.15
C ARG A 275 8.43 -39.89 -23.40
N PRO A 276 8.42 -40.93 -22.56
CA PRO A 276 7.41 -41.98 -22.65
C PRO A 276 6.02 -41.40 -22.31
N PRO A 277 4.93 -42.09 -22.68
CA PRO A 277 3.60 -41.73 -22.20
C PRO A 277 3.58 -41.77 -20.67
N GLY A 278 3.30 -40.63 -20.03
CA GLY A 278 3.10 -40.59 -18.58
C GLY A 278 1.73 -41.14 -18.20
N ASN A 279 1.55 -41.35 -16.90
CA ASN A 279 0.29 -41.89 -16.38
C ASN A 279 -0.74 -40.76 -16.15
N GLN A 280 -2.01 -41.14 -16.00
CA GLN A 280 -3.12 -40.20 -15.79
C GLN A 280 -3.04 -39.41 -14.46
N PHE A 281 -2.28 -39.89 -13.48
CA PHE A 281 -2.13 -39.26 -12.17
C PHE A 281 -1.13 -38.10 -12.23
N THR A 282 -0.02 -38.30 -12.95
CA THR A 282 0.98 -37.24 -13.14
C THR A 282 0.59 -36.28 -14.25
N ALA A 283 -0.16 -36.76 -15.25
CA ALA A 283 -0.48 -36.03 -16.47
C ALA A 283 0.76 -35.56 -17.25
N GLN A 284 1.94 -36.09 -16.95
CA GLN A 284 3.16 -35.82 -17.70
C GLN A 284 3.04 -36.44 -19.09
N TRP A 285 3.36 -35.68 -20.13
CA TRP A 285 3.46 -36.16 -21.51
C TRP A 285 2.33 -37.14 -21.90
N PRO A 286 1.06 -36.70 -21.91
CA PRO A 286 -0.07 -37.58 -22.22
C PRO A 286 0.07 -38.09 -23.66
N GLY A 287 0.32 -39.40 -23.81
CA GLY A 287 0.59 -40.03 -25.10
C GLY A 287 2.06 -40.07 -25.52
N GLY A 288 2.97 -39.49 -24.73
CA GLY A 288 4.42 -39.48 -24.99
C GLY A 288 4.85 -38.50 -26.08
N SER A 289 6.16 -38.36 -26.26
CA SER A 289 6.75 -37.57 -27.35
C SER A 289 6.64 -38.31 -28.69
N VAL A 290 6.32 -37.59 -29.76
CA VAL A 290 6.23 -38.10 -31.13
C VAL A 290 7.47 -37.70 -31.92
N VAL A 291 8.11 -38.69 -32.57
CA VAL A 291 9.30 -38.46 -33.39
C VAL A 291 9.02 -37.43 -34.49
N GLY A 292 9.91 -36.44 -34.63
CA GLY A 292 9.83 -35.39 -35.65
C GLY A 292 8.86 -34.25 -35.32
N LYS A 293 8.11 -34.32 -34.22
CA LYS A 293 7.19 -33.27 -33.77
C LYS A 293 7.87 -32.33 -32.78
N ALA A 294 7.74 -31.01 -32.97
CA ALA A 294 8.34 -30.03 -32.09
C ALA A 294 7.71 -30.04 -30.69
N TRP A 295 8.42 -29.54 -29.69
CA TRP A 295 7.90 -29.46 -28.32
C TRP A 295 6.60 -28.64 -28.25
N ALA A 296 6.59 -27.42 -28.82
CA ALA A 296 5.39 -26.58 -28.87
C ALA A 296 4.22 -27.23 -29.64
N ASP A 297 4.48 -28.10 -30.61
CA ASP A 297 3.43 -28.77 -31.38
C ASP A 297 2.66 -29.81 -30.56
N HIS A 298 3.30 -30.45 -29.58
CA HIS A 298 2.59 -31.33 -28.64
C HIS A 298 1.59 -30.52 -27.79
N LEU A 299 1.99 -29.33 -27.36
CA LEU A 299 1.13 -28.42 -26.61
C LEU A 299 -0.05 -27.93 -27.45
N LYS A 300 0.22 -27.60 -28.72
CA LYS A 300 -0.79 -27.20 -29.72
C LYS A 300 -1.80 -28.31 -29.97
N ASP A 301 -1.35 -29.53 -30.21
CA ASP A 301 -2.21 -30.69 -30.49
C ASP A 301 -3.09 -31.06 -29.30
N PHE A 302 -2.62 -30.79 -28.07
CA PHE A 302 -3.44 -30.95 -26.88
C PHE A 302 -4.63 -29.97 -26.83
N ALA A 303 -4.65 -28.91 -27.64
CA ALA A 303 -5.74 -27.93 -27.74
C ALA A 303 -6.24 -27.39 -26.37
N PRO A 304 -5.33 -26.81 -25.54
CA PRO A 304 -5.68 -26.30 -24.22
C PRO A 304 -6.66 -25.13 -24.25
N ASP A 305 -7.37 -24.93 -23.14
CA ASP A 305 -8.12 -23.71 -22.81
C ASP A 305 -7.25 -22.70 -22.06
N LEU A 306 -6.24 -23.20 -21.34
CA LEU A 306 -5.20 -22.41 -20.65
C LEU A 306 -3.83 -23.03 -20.88
N VAL A 307 -2.86 -22.20 -21.27
CA VAL A 307 -1.44 -22.54 -21.25
C VAL A 307 -0.75 -21.76 -20.14
N ILE A 308 0.03 -22.45 -19.31
CA ILE A 308 0.90 -21.87 -18.30
C ILE A 308 2.36 -22.04 -18.74
N TYR A 309 3.08 -20.94 -18.89
CA TYR A 309 4.52 -20.93 -19.16
C TYR A 309 5.27 -20.75 -17.84
N MET A 310 6.01 -21.78 -17.40
CA MET A 310 6.80 -21.75 -16.16
C MET A 310 8.28 -22.04 -16.46
N HIS A 311 8.86 -21.21 -17.33
CA HIS A 311 10.30 -21.22 -17.62
C HIS A 311 11.01 -20.14 -16.80
N GLY A 312 12.35 -20.13 -16.83
CA GLY A 312 13.17 -19.09 -16.22
C GLY A 312 14.31 -19.62 -15.35
N ALA A 313 14.19 -20.81 -14.76
CA ALA A 313 15.28 -21.35 -13.93
C ALA A 313 16.49 -21.80 -14.75
N ASN A 314 16.27 -22.19 -16.02
CA ASN A 314 17.32 -22.54 -16.98
C ASN A 314 17.66 -21.42 -17.97
N ASP A 315 16.93 -20.30 -17.95
CA ASP A 315 17.13 -19.17 -18.86
C ASP A 315 18.21 -18.21 -18.34
N LEU A 316 19.40 -18.76 -18.12
CA LEU A 316 20.49 -18.15 -17.34
C LEU A 316 21.36 -17.16 -18.13
N SER A 317 20.88 -16.64 -19.26
CA SER A 317 21.65 -15.69 -20.08
C SER A 317 21.99 -14.41 -19.33
N GLY A 318 21.20 -14.05 -18.31
CA GLY A 318 21.29 -12.76 -17.62
C GLY A 318 20.91 -11.58 -18.51
N GLN A 319 20.39 -11.83 -19.72
CA GLN A 319 20.04 -10.83 -20.72
C GLN A 319 18.52 -10.81 -20.92
N GLY A 320 17.88 -9.81 -20.34
CA GLY A 320 16.44 -9.60 -20.45
C GLY A 320 15.89 -9.59 -21.89
N PRO A 321 16.55 -8.93 -22.87
CA PRO A 321 16.05 -8.87 -24.25
C PRO A 321 16.01 -10.23 -24.95
N ILE A 322 16.97 -11.11 -24.67
CA ILE A 322 17.01 -12.46 -25.26
C ILE A 322 15.82 -13.25 -24.75
N GLY A 323 15.62 -13.32 -23.43
CA GLY A 323 14.47 -14.02 -22.85
C GLY A 323 13.14 -13.44 -23.33
N ALA A 324 13.04 -12.11 -23.46
CA ALA A 324 11.84 -11.44 -23.95
C ALA A 324 11.51 -11.81 -25.40
N ALA A 325 12.51 -11.81 -26.29
CA ALA A 325 12.34 -12.21 -27.69
C ALA A 325 11.85 -13.67 -27.79
N GLN A 326 12.41 -14.56 -26.98
CA GLN A 326 12.08 -15.98 -26.95
C GLN A 326 10.64 -16.25 -26.48
N TYR A 327 10.23 -15.64 -25.36
CA TYR A 327 8.84 -15.71 -24.90
C TYR A 327 7.87 -15.09 -25.92
N LYS A 328 8.20 -13.93 -26.50
CA LYS A 328 7.34 -13.30 -27.51
C LYS A 328 7.21 -14.18 -28.75
N ALA A 329 8.28 -14.83 -29.20
CA ALA A 329 8.23 -15.80 -30.30
C ALA A 329 7.29 -16.98 -29.98
N ALA A 330 7.39 -17.55 -28.77
CA ALA A 330 6.51 -18.61 -28.30
C ALA A 330 5.02 -18.17 -28.31
N LEU A 331 4.73 -16.98 -27.82
CA LEU A 331 3.37 -16.42 -27.79
C LEU A 331 2.85 -16.08 -29.19
N THR A 332 3.70 -15.54 -30.08
CA THR A 332 3.35 -15.33 -31.49
C THR A 332 3.03 -16.65 -32.16
N TYR A 333 3.80 -17.71 -31.91
CA TYR A 333 3.48 -19.04 -32.42
C TYR A 333 2.14 -19.56 -31.88
N GLN A 334 1.89 -19.41 -30.58
CA GLN A 334 0.61 -19.79 -29.96
C GLN A 334 -0.59 -19.07 -30.59
N ASN A 335 -0.42 -17.81 -30.99
CA ASN A 335 -1.47 -17.04 -31.65
C ASN A 335 -1.85 -17.56 -33.05
N THR A 336 -1.07 -18.48 -33.62
CA THR A 336 -1.39 -19.19 -34.88
C THR A 336 -2.27 -20.43 -34.68
N TRP A 337 -2.51 -20.85 -33.44
CA TRP A 337 -3.27 -22.07 -33.16
C TRP A 337 -4.75 -21.90 -33.49
N THR A 338 -5.39 -22.98 -33.96
CA THR A 338 -6.82 -23.01 -34.27
C THR A 338 -7.67 -22.67 -33.05
N LYS A 339 -7.33 -23.27 -31.89
CA LYS A 339 -7.89 -22.91 -30.59
C LYS A 339 -6.85 -22.10 -29.83
N LYS A 340 -7.11 -20.80 -29.64
CA LYS A 340 -6.23 -19.90 -28.90
C LYS A 340 -6.52 -20.01 -27.40
N PRO A 341 -5.60 -20.54 -26.59
CA PRO A 341 -5.82 -20.65 -25.15
C PRO A 341 -5.67 -19.28 -24.48
N SER A 342 -6.31 -19.13 -23.32
CA SER A 342 -5.89 -18.11 -22.36
C SER A 342 -4.46 -18.42 -21.91
N THR A 343 -3.70 -17.40 -21.50
CA THR A 343 -2.27 -17.57 -21.19
C THR A 343 -1.92 -17.04 -19.81
N ALA A 344 -1.16 -17.84 -19.09
CA ALA A 344 -0.48 -17.43 -17.88
C ALA A 344 1.05 -17.60 -18.03
N ILE A 345 1.80 -16.70 -17.41
CA ILE A 345 3.26 -16.78 -17.27
C ILE A 345 3.56 -16.81 -15.79
N ALA A 346 4.36 -17.78 -15.35
CA ALA A 346 4.90 -17.83 -14.01
C ALA A 346 6.35 -17.36 -13.99
N THR A 347 6.74 -16.65 -12.94
CA THR A 347 8.14 -16.23 -12.72
C THR A 347 8.93 -17.37 -12.07
N ALA A 348 10.25 -17.44 -12.29
CA ALA A 348 11.10 -18.44 -11.65
C ALA A 348 11.51 -18.02 -10.22
N ALA A 349 11.49 -18.97 -9.28
CA ALA A 349 12.11 -18.80 -7.97
C ALA A 349 13.63 -18.73 -8.10
N LEU A 350 14.30 -17.93 -7.25
CA LEU A 350 15.76 -17.86 -7.26
C LEU A 350 16.36 -19.12 -6.63
N PRO A 351 17.40 -19.74 -7.18
CA PRO A 351 17.99 -20.95 -6.59
C PRO A 351 18.59 -20.68 -5.19
N ALA A 352 19.08 -21.73 -4.53
CA ALA A 352 19.88 -21.61 -3.33
C ALA A 352 21.05 -20.64 -3.57
N VAL A 353 21.40 -19.80 -2.57
CA VAL A 353 22.49 -18.82 -2.70
C VAL A 353 23.78 -19.54 -3.07
N ALA A 354 24.02 -20.69 -2.44
CA ALA A 354 25.20 -21.53 -2.66
C ALA A 354 25.28 -22.10 -4.09
N ALA A 355 24.17 -22.21 -4.81
CA ALA A 355 24.14 -22.69 -6.19
C ALA A 355 24.48 -21.59 -7.23
N GLY A 356 24.58 -20.33 -6.81
CA GLY A 356 24.87 -19.21 -7.70
C GLY A 356 23.67 -18.74 -8.51
N SER A 357 23.92 -18.09 -9.66
CA SER A 357 22.91 -17.70 -10.66
C SER A 357 21.75 -16.79 -10.20
N GLN A 358 21.79 -16.25 -8.97
CA GLN A 358 20.74 -15.38 -8.41
C GLN A 358 20.36 -14.25 -9.36
N VAL A 359 21.38 -13.56 -9.89
CA VAL A 359 21.20 -12.40 -10.78
C VAL A 359 20.54 -12.80 -12.09
N ALA A 360 21.01 -13.89 -12.72
CA ALA A 360 20.48 -14.34 -14.00
C ALA A 360 19.02 -14.79 -13.89
N VAL A 361 18.68 -15.56 -12.86
CA VAL A 361 17.29 -16.00 -12.61
C VAL A 361 16.41 -14.82 -12.22
N GLN A 362 16.92 -13.83 -11.48
CA GLN A 362 16.16 -12.61 -11.18
C GLN A 362 15.85 -11.81 -12.45
N VAL A 363 16.80 -11.74 -13.40
CA VAL A 363 16.55 -11.13 -14.71
C VAL A 363 15.48 -11.92 -15.47
N ALA A 364 15.56 -13.26 -15.50
CA ALA A 364 14.54 -14.09 -16.15
C ALA A 364 13.14 -13.88 -15.52
N ALA A 365 13.05 -13.82 -14.19
CA ALA A 365 11.81 -13.55 -13.47
C ALA A 365 11.27 -12.14 -13.78
N ASN A 366 12.12 -11.12 -13.81
CA ASN A 366 11.72 -9.75 -14.17
C ASN A 366 11.28 -9.67 -15.64
N THR A 367 11.92 -10.40 -16.54
CA THR A 367 11.51 -10.53 -17.95
C THR A 367 10.12 -11.15 -18.05
N ALA A 368 9.89 -12.30 -17.42
CA ALA A 368 8.58 -12.95 -17.41
C ALA A 368 7.47 -12.03 -16.86
N ARG A 369 7.75 -11.33 -15.75
CA ARG A 369 6.85 -10.32 -15.17
C ARG A 369 6.58 -9.16 -16.14
N GLY A 370 7.61 -8.65 -16.80
CA GLY A 370 7.51 -7.57 -17.76
C GLY A 370 6.67 -7.92 -18.99
N ILE A 371 6.80 -9.16 -19.49
CA ILE A 371 6.00 -9.67 -20.61
C ILE A 371 4.54 -9.81 -20.22
N ALA A 372 4.27 -10.36 -19.03
CA ALA A 372 2.90 -10.48 -18.53
C ALA A 372 2.23 -9.10 -18.42
N ARG A 373 2.95 -8.07 -17.98
CA ARG A 373 2.45 -6.69 -17.92
C ARG A 373 2.25 -6.07 -19.30
N GLU A 374 3.25 -6.17 -20.18
CA GLU A 374 3.20 -5.61 -21.54
C GLU A 374 2.03 -6.19 -22.33
N LEU A 375 1.87 -7.52 -22.29
CA LEU A 375 0.88 -8.24 -23.08
C LEU A 375 -0.43 -8.52 -22.32
N LYS A 376 -0.57 -8.00 -21.10
CA LYS A 376 -1.75 -8.18 -20.23
C LYS A 376 -2.12 -9.66 -20.04
N LEU A 377 -1.12 -10.49 -19.79
CA LEU A 377 -1.28 -11.92 -19.53
C LEU A 377 -1.43 -12.18 -18.04
N THR A 378 -1.98 -13.35 -17.70
CA THR A 378 -2.07 -13.76 -16.29
C THR A 378 -0.67 -13.97 -15.74
N LEU A 379 -0.32 -13.32 -14.63
CA LEU A 379 0.97 -13.45 -13.97
C LEU A 379 0.86 -14.35 -12.74
N ILE A 380 1.64 -15.42 -12.66
CA ILE A 380 1.78 -16.25 -11.45
C ILE A 380 3.15 -15.94 -10.83
N ASP A 381 3.21 -15.04 -9.85
CA ASP A 381 4.48 -14.46 -9.40
C ASP A 381 5.15 -15.24 -8.27
N ILE A 382 5.67 -16.43 -8.60
CA ILE A 382 6.41 -17.29 -7.66
C ILE A 382 7.64 -16.55 -7.11
N ASN A 383 8.37 -15.82 -7.96
CA ASN A 383 9.55 -15.05 -7.55
C ASN A 383 9.23 -14.04 -6.45
N ARG A 384 8.11 -13.31 -6.55
CA ARG A 384 7.68 -12.38 -5.49
C ARG A 384 7.39 -13.11 -4.19
N MET A 385 6.63 -14.22 -4.23
CA MET A 385 6.34 -15.02 -3.03
C MET A 385 7.62 -15.60 -2.40
N PHE A 386 8.54 -16.04 -3.24
CA PHE A 386 9.82 -16.56 -2.83
C PHE A 386 10.67 -15.48 -2.12
N LEU A 387 10.75 -14.27 -2.69
CA LEU A 387 11.48 -13.14 -2.09
C LEU A 387 10.84 -12.66 -0.78
N LEU A 388 9.51 -12.66 -0.69
CA LEU A 388 8.78 -12.35 0.55
C LEU A 388 9.14 -13.34 1.66
N LEU A 389 9.14 -14.64 1.36
CA LEU A 389 9.40 -15.68 2.35
C LEU A 389 10.89 -15.81 2.70
N ARG A 390 11.79 -15.68 1.72
CA ARG A 390 13.24 -15.87 1.93
C ARG A 390 13.97 -14.62 2.37
N GLN A 391 13.59 -13.45 1.85
CA GLN A 391 14.33 -12.20 2.04
C GLN A 391 13.49 -11.12 2.74
N ALA A 392 12.19 -11.36 2.92
CA ALA A 392 11.22 -10.36 3.35
C ALA A 392 11.25 -9.11 2.48
N ILE A 393 11.43 -9.31 1.18
CA ILE A 393 11.39 -8.26 0.17
C ILE A 393 10.15 -8.49 -0.68
N ASP A 394 9.34 -7.45 -0.80
CA ASP A 394 8.28 -7.43 -1.81
C ASP A 394 8.80 -6.70 -3.05
N ILE A 395 9.08 -7.46 -4.12
CA ILE A 395 9.62 -6.91 -5.37
C ILE A 395 8.64 -6.03 -6.14
N ASP A 396 7.35 -6.10 -5.82
CA ASP A 396 6.34 -5.25 -6.43
C ASP A 396 5.98 -4.03 -5.57
N TYR A 397 6.31 -4.08 -4.28
CA TYR A 397 6.13 -2.94 -3.37
C TYR A 397 7.40 -2.09 -3.30
N MET A 398 7.44 -1.05 -4.13
CA MET A 398 8.61 -0.19 -4.28
C MET A 398 8.62 0.95 -3.26
N ALA A 399 9.74 1.12 -2.56
CA ALA A 399 10.04 2.29 -1.75
C ALA A 399 10.78 3.33 -2.59
N TYR A 400 10.26 4.55 -2.62
CA TYR A 400 10.87 5.65 -3.36
C TYR A 400 11.56 6.63 -2.41
N LEU A 401 12.86 6.83 -2.61
CA LEU A 401 13.61 7.90 -1.96
C LEU A 401 13.71 9.07 -2.92
N ARG A 402 13.27 10.25 -2.46
CA ARG A 402 13.37 11.49 -3.23
C ARG A 402 14.75 12.10 -3.02
N ASP A 403 15.30 12.57 -4.13
CA ASP A 403 16.57 13.25 -4.18
C ASP A 403 16.45 14.50 -5.04
N ASP A 404 16.91 15.63 -4.51
CA ASP A 404 16.70 16.95 -5.09
C ASP A 404 18.03 17.63 -5.45
N GLY A 405 18.05 18.25 -6.63
CA GLY A 405 19.16 19.00 -7.16
C GLY A 405 20.43 18.18 -7.34
N PHE A 406 21.54 18.84 -7.09
CA PHE A 406 22.92 18.37 -7.23
C PHE A 406 23.63 18.40 -5.88
N ALA A 407 22.90 18.13 -4.80
CA ALA A 407 23.45 18.06 -3.46
C ALA A 407 24.67 17.12 -3.42
N GLY A 408 25.73 17.58 -2.73
CA GLY A 408 27.01 16.89 -2.64
C GLY A 408 27.96 17.13 -3.81
N TYR A 409 27.51 17.61 -4.97
CA TYR A 409 28.36 17.76 -6.15
C TYR A 409 29.65 18.56 -5.88
N PRO A 410 30.84 18.11 -6.35
CA PRO A 410 31.06 16.88 -7.12
C PRO A 410 31.16 15.60 -6.27
N SER A 411 31.25 15.69 -4.94
CA SER A 411 31.24 14.52 -4.06
C SER A 411 29.92 13.74 -4.14
N GLY A 412 30.00 12.42 -4.33
CA GLY A 412 28.80 11.58 -4.56
C GLY A 412 28.29 11.57 -6.00
N TRP A 413 28.99 12.29 -6.88
CA TRP A 413 28.81 12.23 -8.33
C TRP A 413 30.10 11.75 -9.00
N THR A 414 29.95 11.14 -10.17
CA THR A 414 31.03 10.73 -11.04
C THR A 414 30.89 11.51 -12.36
N PRO A 415 31.57 12.67 -12.50
CA PRO A 415 31.62 13.41 -13.76
C PRO A 415 32.30 12.61 -14.86
N ASP A 416 31.81 12.73 -16.10
CA ASP A 416 32.48 12.18 -17.28
C ASP A 416 33.87 12.83 -17.45
N ALA A 417 34.80 12.09 -18.04
CA ALA A 417 36.10 12.64 -18.42
C ALA A 417 35.90 13.85 -19.37
N GLY A 418 36.51 14.99 -19.04
CA GLY A 418 36.38 16.24 -19.80
C GLY A 418 35.09 17.02 -19.57
N SER A 419 34.24 16.60 -18.62
CA SER A 419 33.08 17.38 -18.19
C SER A 419 33.51 18.70 -17.55
N THR A 420 32.87 19.80 -17.93
CA THR A 420 33.07 21.14 -17.35
C THR A 420 31.89 21.55 -16.47
N LEU A 421 31.01 20.61 -16.12
CA LEU A 421 29.87 20.89 -15.27
C LEU A 421 30.35 21.42 -13.90
N SER A 422 29.72 22.49 -13.45
CA SER A 422 30.02 23.13 -12.16
C SER A 422 28.74 23.66 -11.54
N LEU A 423 28.69 23.74 -10.20
CA LEU A 423 27.55 24.31 -9.49
C LEU A 423 27.38 25.79 -9.84
N LEU A 424 26.16 26.18 -10.19
CA LEU A 424 25.82 27.58 -10.44
C LEU A 424 25.52 28.34 -9.13
N ASP A 425 25.20 27.60 -8.07
CA ASP A 425 24.83 28.12 -6.76
C ASP A 425 25.39 27.24 -5.64
N SER A 426 25.59 27.84 -4.45
CA SER A 426 26.11 27.11 -3.28
C SER A 426 25.13 26.11 -2.68
N GLY A 427 23.83 26.18 -3.04
CA GLY A 427 22.80 25.26 -2.59
C GLY A 427 22.72 23.97 -3.42
N GLY A 428 23.41 23.91 -4.55
CA GLY A 428 23.39 22.77 -5.46
C GLY A 428 22.08 22.63 -6.22
N PHE A 429 21.33 23.70 -6.48
CA PHE A 429 20.05 23.62 -7.19
C PHE A 429 20.21 23.57 -8.71
N ALA A 430 21.33 24.07 -9.24
CA ALA A 430 21.66 24.04 -10.66
C ALA A 430 23.15 23.80 -10.93
N ILE A 431 23.44 23.23 -12.10
CA ILE A 431 24.78 23.12 -12.67
C ILE A 431 24.82 23.73 -14.06
N GLN A 432 25.98 24.22 -14.46
CA GLN A 432 26.24 24.77 -15.80
C GLN A 432 27.53 24.18 -16.39
N GLY A 433 27.53 23.98 -17.70
CA GLY A 433 28.71 23.57 -18.47
C GLY A 433 28.36 22.63 -19.62
N THR A 434 29.35 21.85 -20.05
CA THR A 434 29.21 20.77 -21.03
C THR A 434 29.71 19.45 -20.43
N GLY A 435 29.25 18.32 -20.97
CA GLY A 435 29.57 17.00 -20.47
C GLY A 435 28.48 16.44 -19.55
N GLY A 436 28.78 15.32 -18.89
CA GLY A 436 27.82 14.61 -18.05
C GLY A 436 28.34 14.32 -16.65
N ALA A 437 27.43 13.92 -15.78
CA ALA A 437 27.73 13.40 -14.45
C ALA A 437 26.70 12.37 -14.04
N MET A 438 27.18 11.24 -13.50
CA MET A 438 26.34 10.20 -12.90
C MET A 438 26.31 10.35 -11.39
N ARG A 439 25.17 10.08 -10.78
CA ARG A 439 25.04 9.99 -9.34
C ARG A 439 25.41 8.59 -8.86
N ASN A 440 26.08 8.50 -7.71
CA ASN A 440 26.57 7.22 -7.18
C ASN A 440 25.48 6.34 -6.52
N THR A 441 24.21 6.78 -6.56
CA THR A 441 23.05 6.06 -6.06
C THR A 441 22.41 5.21 -7.16
N GLN A 442 22.10 3.96 -6.85
CA GLN A 442 21.46 3.03 -7.78
C GLN A 442 19.98 2.80 -7.43
N SER A 443 19.19 2.54 -8.45
CA SER A 443 17.79 2.16 -8.27
C SER A 443 17.31 1.23 -9.36
N THR A 444 16.38 0.33 -9.01
CA THR A 444 15.70 -0.53 -9.99
C THR A 444 14.66 0.27 -10.74
N ASP A 445 13.72 0.92 -10.05
CA ASP A 445 12.79 1.85 -10.70
C ASP A 445 13.23 3.28 -10.45
N CYS A 446 12.83 4.19 -11.31
CA CYS A 446 13.14 5.60 -11.09
C CYS A 446 12.18 6.54 -11.79
N ASN A 447 12.03 7.73 -11.20
CA ASN A 447 11.48 8.89 -11.87
C ASN A 447 12.55 9.99 -11.85
N VAL A 448 13.17 10.24 -13.00
CA VAL A 448 14.21 11.27 -13.16
C VAL A 448 13.60 12.41 -13.96
N ALA A 449 13.62 13.62 -13.42
CA ALA A 449 13.16 14.83 -14.09
C ALA A 449 14.18 15.95 -13.94
N ALA A 450 14.46 16.71 -15.00
CA ALA A 450 15.35 17.86 -14.95
C ALA A 450 14.95 18.93 -15.95
N ASN A 451 15.25 20.18 -15.61
CA ASN A 451 15.07 21.32 -16.50
C ASN A 451 16.39 21.62 -17.23
N PHE A 452 16.32 21.72 -18.55
CA PHE A 452 17.44 22.05 -19.42
C PHE A 452 17.20 23.42 -20.07
N THR A 453 18.24 24.25 -20.07
CA THR A 453 18.27 25.52 -20.81
C THR A 453 19.54 25.59 -21.63
N MET A 454 19.38 25.76 -22.95
CA MET A 454 20.47 25.71 -23.93
C MET A 454 20.58 27.05 -24.65
N SER A 455 21.80 27.54 -24.86
CA SER A 455 22.06 28.76 -25.63
C SER A 455 21.71 28.61 -27.11
N ASN A 456 21.81 27.38 -27.64
CA ASN A 456 21.50 27.03 -29.02
C ASN A 456 20.94 25.60 -29.14
N TRP A 457 19.62 25.45 -29.06
CA TRP A 457 18.96 24.14 -29.17
C TRP A 457 19.18 23.46 -30.53
N SER A 458 19.55 24.20 -31.58
CA SER A 458 19.82 23.61 -32.90
C SER A 458 21.09 22.75 -32.94
N SER A 459 22.02 22.96 -32.01
CA SER A 459 23.30 22.23 -31.94
C SER A 459 23.57 21.61 -30.57
N GLN A 460 22.65 21.77 -29.61
CA GLN A 460 22.80 21.31 -28.23
C GLN A 460 21.68 20.36 -27.84
N THR A 461 21.98 19.43 -26.93
CA THR A 461 21.01 18.47 -26.41
C THR A 461 21.08 18.37 -24.90
N GLY A 462 19.92 18.13 -24.29
CA GLY A 462 19.77 17.81 -22.88
C GLY A 462 19.48 16.33 -22.71
N GLU A 463 20.18 15.67 -21.78
CA GLU A 463 20.08 14.24 -21.55
C GLU A 463 19.85 13.92 -20.09
N ILE A 464 18.92 13.01 -19.82
CA ILE A 464 18.82 12.29 -18.54
C ILE A 464 19.19 10.84 -18.75
N TRP A 465 19.93 10.29 -17.80
CA TRP A 465 20.38 8.92 -17.79
C TRP A 465 19.77 8.16 -16.63
N TYR A 466 19.51 6.88 -16.83
CA TYR A 466 19.02 6.01 -15.78
C TYR A 466 19.33 4.55 -16.08
N ARG A 467 19.30 3.72 -15.02
CA ARG A 467 19.76 2.33 -15.03
C ARG A 467 21.13 2.13 -15.72
N SER A 468 22.02 3.09 -15.52
CA SER A 468 23.38 3.04 -16.05
C SER A 468 24.23 2.06 -15.25
N LEU A 469 24.94 1.18 -15.94
CA LEU A 469 25.99 0.32 -15.38
C LEU A 469 27.39 0.94 -15.48
N GLY A 470 27.48 2.25 -15.74
CA GLY A 470 28.73 3.01 -15.74
C GLY A 470 29.31 3.33 -17.12
N SER A 471 28.64 2.96 -18.21
CA SER A 471 29.07 3.27 -19.58
C SER A 471 27.91 3.70 -20.47
N LEU A 472 28.21 4.38 -21.58
CA LEU A 472 27.21 4.73 -22.60
C LEU A 472 26.53 3.49 -23.17
N ALA A 473 27.25 2.39 -23.41
CA ALA A 473 26.72 1.17 -24.01
C ALA A 473 25.72 0.42 -23.11
N THR A 474 25.70 0.74 -21.81
CA THR A 474 24.96 0.01 -20.79
C THR A 474 24.08 0.94 -19.96
N ARG A 475 23.41 1.89 -20.62
CA ARG A 475 22.48 2.83 -19.97
C ARG A 475 21.33 3.19 -20.88
N TYR A 476 20.24 3.65 -20.26
CA TYR A 476 19.22 4.40 -20.97
C TYR A 476 19.57 5.88 -21.02
N THR A 477 19.26 6.51 -22.14
CA THR A 477 19.39 7.96 -22.33
C THR A 477 18.10 8.50 -22.91
N ALA A 478 17.34 9.28 -22.14
CA ALA A 478 16.31 10.13 -22.72
C ALA A 478 16.97 11.46 -23.11
N GLN A 479 16.86 11.82 -24.38
CA GLN A 479 17.52 12.99 -24.97
C GLN A 479 16.48 13.90 -25.60
N VAL A 480 16.56 15.19 -25.32
CA VAL A 480 15.75 16.23 -25.96
C VAL A 480 16.64 17.12 -26.84
N THR A 481 16.13 17.41 -28.04
CA THR A 481 16.75 18.26 -29.06
C THR A 481 15.80 19.41 -29.43
N SER A 482 16.16 20.28 -30.38
CA SER A 482 15.33 21.43 -30.79
C SER A 482 13.89 21.11 -31.19
N GLY A 483 13.57 19.89 -31.62
CA GLY A 483 12.22 19.54 -32.08
C GLY A 483 11.87 18.06 -31.94
N SER A 484 12.66 17.31 -31.17
CA SER A 484 12.42 15.88 -30.96
C SER A 484 12.88 15.43 -29.59
N VAL A 485 12.29 14.34 -29.13
CA VAL A 485 12.75 13.58 -27.97
C VAL A 485 12.99 12.14 -28.37
N PHE A 486 14.07 11.56 -27.87
CA PHE A 486 14.51 10.20 -28.15
C PHE A 486 14.75 9.46 -26.85
N LEU A 487 14.55 8.15 -26.87
CA LEU A 487 15.01 7.23 -25.85
C LEU A 487 15.97 6.23 -26.50
N TYR A 488 17.16 6.14 -25.92
CA TYR A 488 18.20 5.19 -26.33
C TYR A 488 18.40 4.12 -25.27
N TRP A 489 18.71 2.90 -25.71
CA TRP A 489 19.55 1.99 -24.96
C TRP A 489 20.90 1.91 -25.66
N GLY A 490 21.98 2.24 -24.96
CA GLY A 490 23.28 2.36 -25.62
C GLY A 490 23.26 3.48 -26.65
N THR A 491 23.51 3.12 -27.90
CA THR A 491 23.41 4.01 -29.08
C THR A 491 22.17 3.72 -29.94
N THR A 492 21.36 2.74 -29.56
CA THR A 492 20.17 2.32 -30.33
C THR A 492 18.96 3.11 -29.89
N ILE A 493 18.27 3.76 -30.82
CA ILE A 493 16.97 4.40 -30.58
C ILE A 493 15.93 3.30 -30.35
N ILE A 494 15.26 3.34 -29.21
CA ILE A 494 14.17 2.43 -28.85
C ILE A 494 12.82 3.16 -28.70
N GLY A 495 12.82 4.49 -28.71
CA GLY A 495 11.61 5.32 -28.75
C GLY A 495 11.90 6.74 -29.22
N SER A 496 10.93 7.37 -29.86
CA SER A 496 11.06 8.76 -30.32
C SER A 496 9.71 9.42 -30.53
N ALA A 497 9.66 10.74 -30.38
CA ALA A 497 8.52 11.57 -30.80
C ALA A 497 8.98 12.96 -31.24
N SER A 498 8.24 13.55 -32.18
CA SER A 498 8.37 14.97 -32.51
C SER A 498 7.75 15.83 -31.40
N ILE A 499 8.37 16.96 -31.11
CA ILE A 499 7.85 17.96 -30.17
C ILE A 499 7.84 19.34 -30.85
N ALA A 500 7.17 20.30 -30.22
CA ALA A 500 7.22 21.69 -30.68
C ALA A 500 8.67 22.20 -30.69
N SER A 501 9.00 23.05 -31.66
CA SER A 501 10.31 23.68 -31.73
C SER A 501 10.62 24.45 -30.45
N ILE A 502 11.81 24.23 -29.89
CA ILE A 502 12.25 24.84 -28.65
C ILE A 502 13.12 26.06 -28.99
N PRO A 503 12.70 27.28 -28.63
CA PRO A 503 13.50 28.48 -28.85
C PRO A 503 14.81 28.46 -28.04
N ASN A 504 15.86 29.08 -28.57
CA ASN A 504 17.11 29.27 -27.83
C ASN A 504 16.85 29.98 -26.50
N ASN A 505 17.55 29.53 -25.45
CA ASN A 505 17.38 29.96 -24.05
C ASN A 505 16.03 29.60 -23.41
N ALA A 506 15.12 28.94 -24.13
CA ALA A 506 13.92 28.39 -23.51
C ALA A 506 14.30 27.22 -22.61
N GLN A 507 13.62 27.13 -21.47
CA GLN A 507 13.71 26.00 -20.55
C GLN A 507 12.79 24.87 -21.01
N VAL A 508 13.28 23.64 -20.89
CA VAL A 508 12.51 22.42 -21.16
C VAL A 508 12.64 21.47 -19.99
N ASN A 509 11.52 21.00 -19.47
CA ASN A 509 11.50 19.90 -18.51
C ASN A 509 11.49 18.56 -19.26
N LEU A 510 12.49 17.72 -19.01
CA LEU A 510 12.56 16.36 -19.51
C LEU A 510 12.41 15.41 -18.33
N GLN A 511 11.52 14.42 -18.45
CA GLN A 511 11.26 13.44 -17.41
C GLN A 511 11.19 12.03 -17.99
N ALA A 512 11.78 11.06 -17.30
CA ALA A 512 11.64 9.64 -17.56
C ALA A 512 11.13 8.92 -16.30
N VAL A 513 10.00 8.23 -16.45
CA VAL A 513 9.40 7.37 -15.42
C VAL A 513 9.58 5.92 -15.85
N VAL A 514 10.25 5.14 -14.99
CA VAL A 514 10.63 3.76 -15.25
C VAL A 514 10.01 2.86 -14.19
N GLN A 515 9.28 1.84 -14.65
CA GLN A 515 8.64 0.82 -13.81
C GLN A 515 8.86 -0.56 -14.44
N GLY A 516 9.75 -1.37 -13.87
CA GLY A 516 10.13 -2.66 -14.46
C GLY A 516 10.69 -2.47 -15.88
N ASN A 517 10.05 -3.05 -16.89
CA ASN A 517 10.41 -2.91 -18.31
C ASN A 517 9.71 -1.73 -19.02
N GLN A 518 8.86 -0.97 -18.33
CA GLN A 518 8.10 0.13 -18.93
C GLN A 518 8.79 1.47 -18.73
N HIS A 519 8.99 2.20 -19.83
CA HIS A 519 9.63 3.52 -19.88
C HIS A 519 8.62 4.53 -20.43
N ARG A 520 8.35 5.59 -19.66
CA ARG A 520 7.50 6.71 -20.10
C ARG A 520 8.32 7.97 -20.10
N VAL A 521 8.39 8.64 -21.25
CA VAL A 521 9.16 9.88 -21.41
C VAL A 521 8.19 11.03 -21.58
N TYR A 522 8.38 12.08 -20.79
CA TYR A 522 7.57 13.29 -20.77
C TYR A 522 8.44 14.50 -21.13
N VAL A 523 7.84 15.44 -21.85
CA VAL A 523 8.42 16.74 -22.15
C VAL A 523 7.44 17.81 -21.68
N ASN A 524 7.89 18.72 -20.81
CA ASN A 524 7.05 19.76 -20.20
C ASN A 524 5.76 19.21 -19.56
N GLY A 525 5.88 18.05 -18.89
CA GLY A 525 4.76 17.36 -18.23
C GLY A 525 3.80 16.61 -19.17
N VAL A 526 4.00 16.67 -20.49
CA VAL A 526 3.18 15.95 -21.48
C VAL A 526 3.87 14.64 -21.84
N LEU A 527 3.13 13.52 -21.80
CA LEU A 527 3.64 12.21 -22.21
C LEU A 527 3.97 12.23 -23.70
N ALA A 528 5.25 12.06 -24.04
CA ALA A 528 5.70 11.97 -25.42
C ALA A 528 5.47 10.56 -25.98
N PHE A 529 5.92 9.53 -25.26
CA PHE A 529 5.73 8.13 -25.64
C PHE A 529 5.93 7.17 -24.47
N THR A 530 5.47 5.92 -24.66
CA THR A 530 5.72 4.77 -23.78
C THR A 530 6.44 3.69 -24.58
N VAL A 531 7.50 3.11 -24.02
CA VAL A 531 8.24 1.99 -24.59
C VAL A 531 8.34 0.87 -23.56
N PHE A 532 8.18 -0.37 -24.01
CA PHE A 532 8.56 -1.54 -23.21
C PHE A 532 9.90 -2.06 -23.72
N ASP A 533 10.91 -2.04 -22.85
CA ASP A 533 12.26 -2.49 -23.18
C ASP A 533 12.83 -3.33 -22.05
N TYR A 534 13.65 -4.31 -22.40
CA TYR A 534 14.09 -5.37 -21.49
C TYR A 534 15.59 -5.31 -21.20
N ASN A 535 16.27 -4.25 -21.62
CA ASN A 535 17.66 -4.03 -21.26
C ASN A 535 17.77 -3.64 -19.77
N ASN A 536 18.81 -4.11 -19.08
CA ASN A 536 19.04 -3.92 -17.64
C ASN A 536 17.75 -3.85 -16.78
N LEU A 537 17.22 -5.02 -16.41
CA LEU A 537 16.04 -5.14 -15.53
C LEU A 537 16.39 -5.11 -14.04
N LEU A 538 17.61 -4.68 -13.70
CA LEU A 538 18.12 -4.58 -12.35
C LEU A 538 18.43 -3.11 -12.02
N SER A 539 19.10 -2.90 -10.88
CA SER A 539 19.45 -1.56 -10.44
C SER A 539 20.57 -0.95 -11.30
N GLY A 540 20.54 0.37 -11.45
CA GLY A 540 21.65 1.12 -12.03
C GLY A 540 21.61 2.59 -11.64
N ALA A 541 22.67 3.31 -11.96
CA ALA A 541 22.84 4.72 -11.65
C ALA A 541 21.99 5.63 -12.57
N HIS A 542 21.80 6.86 -12.15
CA HIS A 542 21.13 7.92 -12.93
C HIS A 542 22.04 9.14 -13.06
N GLY A 543 21.73 10.05 -13.98
CA GLY A 543 22.57 11.22 -14.21
C GLY A 543 22.00 12.17 -15.25
N VAL A 544 22.80 13.17 -15.59
CA VAL A 544 22.45 14.17 -16.60
C VAL A 544 23.64 14.45 -17.52
N ARG A 545 23.37 14.95 -18.73
CA ARG A 545 24.39 15.47 -19.63
C ARG A 545 23.89 16.61 -20.49
N VAL A 546 24.83 17.49 -20.81
CA VAL A 546 24.72 18.51 -21.85
C VAL A 546 25.74 18.18 -22.94
N THR A 547 25.30 18.16 -24.21
CA THR A 547 26.17 17.91 -25.37
C THR A 547 26.07 19.07 -26.37
N GLY A 548 27.14 19.33 -27.12
CA GLY A 548 27.14 20.32 -28.22
C GLY A 548 27.43 21.77 -27.81
N GLY A 549 27.72 22.02 -26.54
CA GLY A 549 28.17 23.31 -26.00
C GLY A 549 27.79 23.45 -24.53
N SER A 550 27.83 24.68 -23.99
CA SER A 550 27.45 24.94 -22.60
C SER A 550 25.93 25.08 -22.44
N GLY A 551 25.37 24.49 -21.39
CA GLY A 551 23.96 24.59 -21.00
C GLY A 551 23.79 24.61 -19.48
N ILE A 552 22.56 24.87 -19.02
CA ILE A 552 22.19 24.85 -17.60
C ILE A 552 21.26 23.68 -17.37
N VAL A 553 21.53 22.91 -16.31
CA VAL A 553 20.62 21.90 -15.76
C VAL A 553 20.17 22.35 -14.38
N SER A 554 18.87 22.39 -14.15
CA SER A 554 18.26 22.85 -12.89
C SER A 554 17.08 21.98 -12.50
N ALA A 555 16.62 22.12 -11.25
CA ALA A 555 15.44 21.40 -10.75
C ALA A 555 15.50 19.88 -11.03
N LEU A 556 16.68 19.28 -10.89
CA LEU A 556 16.82 17.84 -10.96
C LEU A 556 16.05 17.23 -9.78
N ILE A 557 15.11 16.35 -10.07
CA ILE A 557 14.39 15.57 -9.08
C ILE A 557 14.53 14.11 -9.49
N VAL A 558 15.01 13.29 -8.57
CA VAL A 558 15.11 11.85 -8.78
C VAL A 558 14.39 11.13 -7.66
N HIS A 559 13.37 10.36 -8.01
CA HIS A 559 12.81 9.35 -7.13
C HIS A 559 13.47 8.02 -7.45
N THR A 560 14.30 7.52 -6.54
CA THR A 560 14.95 6.22 -6.65
C THR A 560 14.05 5.15 -6.03
N GLY A 561 13.55 4.24 -6.86
CA GLY A 561 12.66 3.15 -6.47
C GLY A 561 13.45 1.85 -6.26
N ASN A 562 13.37 1.29 -5.06
CA ASN A 562 13.93 -0.02 -4.73
C ASN A 562 12.88 -0.89 -4.02
N PRO A 563 12.89 -2.22 -4.20
CA PRO A 563 12.00 -3.13 -3.49
C PRO A 563 12.05 -2.92 -1.98
N LEU A 564 10.89 -2.81 -1.34
CA LEU A 564 10.81 -2.58 0.11
C LEU A 564 11.03 -3.89 0.87
N LYS A 565 11.80 -3.79 1.96
CA LYS A 565 11.85 -4.82 2.98
C LYS A 565 10.61 -4.72 3.88
N VAL A 566 9.73 -5.71 3.79
CA VAL A 566 8.42 -5.75 4.46
C VAL A 566 8.42 -6.57 5.76
N GLY A 567 9.58 -7.05 6.22
CA GLY A 567 9.70 -7.76 7.48
C GLY A 567 11.01 -8.52 7.66
N ILE A 568 10.91 -9.71 8.26
CA ILE A 568 12.03 -10.64 8.45
C ILE A 568 11.79 -11.93 7.65
N PRO A 569 12.86 -12.54 7.08
CA PRO A 569 12.78 -13.85 6.45
C PRO A 569 12.02 -14.87 7.29
N LYS A 570 11.20 -15.69 6.62
CA LYS A 570 10.38 -16.75 7.19
C LYS A 570 10.86 -18.15 6.81
N MET A 571 11.64 -18.27 5.75
CA MET A 571 12.16 -19.53 5.24
C MET A 571 13.62 -19.39 4.81
N THR A 572 14.39 -20.45 4.99
CA THR A 572 15.78 -20.60 4.58
C THR A 572 15.89 -21.39 3.27
N ASP A 573 17.09 -21.42 2.68
CA ASP A 573 17.34 -22.26 1.49
C ASP A 573 17.09 -23.75 1.76
N VAL A 574 17.31 -24.22 2.98
CA VAL A 574 17.02 -25.61 3.37
C VAL A 574 15.52 -25.86 3.40
N ASP A 575 14.73 -24.90 3.89
CA ASP A 575 13.26 -25.01 3.88
C ASP A 575 12.73 -25.00 2.44
N PHE A 576 13.38 -24.23 1.56
CA PHE A 576 13.01 -24.13 0.16
C PHE A 576 13.40 -25.35 -0.67
N TYR A 577 14.64 -25.82 -0.54
CA TYR A 577 15.24 -26.78 -1.47
C TYR A 577 15.66 -28.10 -0.84
N GLY A 578 15.56 -28.23 0.48
CA GLY A 578 15.86 -29.46 1.19
C GLY A 578 17.36 -29.74 1.27
N LYS A 579 17.70 -30.97 1.66
CA LYS A 579 19.08 -31.42 1.91
C LYS A 579 19.61 -32.39 0.84
N ASN A 580 18.85 -32.60 -0.25
CA ASN A 580 19.17 -33.57 -1.29
C ASN A 580 19.31 -35.01 -0.75
N ASP A 581 18.42 -35.42 0.16
CA ASP A 581 18.50 -36.71 0.85
C ASP A 581 17.36 -37.67 0.46
N PHE A 582 16.53 -37.33 -0.52
CA PHE A 582 15.32 -38.08 -0.90
C PHE A 582 15.57 -39.58 -1.18
N SER A 583 16.71 -39.93 -1.78
CA SER A 583 17.07 -41.32 -2.07
C SER A 583 17.57 -42.12 -0.86
N THR A 584 17.92 -41.45 0.25
CA THR A 584 18.60 -42.06 1.41
C THR A 584 17.83 -41.87 2.72
N ASN A 585 16.90 -40.92 2.78
CA ASN A 585 16.13 -40.60 3.96
C ASN A 585 14.62 -40.81 3.68
N PRO A 586 13.96 -41.81 4.29
CA PRO A 586 12.53 -42.04 4.11
C PRO A 586 11.65 -40.92 4.70
N LEU A 587 12.22 -40.06 5.54
CA LEU A 587 11.57 -38.86 6.08
C LEU A 587 11.98 -37.59 5.33
N SER A 588 12.60 -37.71 4.15
CA SER A 588 13.00 -36.56 3.34
C SER A 588 11.78 -35.70 2.99
N GLU A 589 11.96 -34.39 3.10
CA GLU A 589 10.97 -33.40 2.67
C GLU A 589 11.04 -33.13 1.16
N GLY A 590 11.86 -33.89 0.43
CA GLY A 590 12.11 -33.70 -0.99
C GLY A 590 13.13 -32.60 -1.28
N GLY A 591 13.13 -32.15 -2.53
CA GLY A 591 14.07 -31.15 -3.05
C GLY A 591 15.51 -31.67 -3.23
N ASN A 592 16.31 -30.89 -3.96
CA ASN A 592 17.67 -31.27 -4.36
C ASN A 592 18.78 -30.40 -3.75
N GLY A 593 18.45 -29.52 -2.80
CA GLY A 593 19.35 -28.56 -2.17
C GLY A 593 19.80 -27.40 -3.05
N ILE A 594 19.30 -27.29 -4.30
CA ILE A 594 19.75 -26.30 -5.28
C ILE A 594 18.58 -25.44 -5.76
N ASN A 595 17.57 -26.04 -6.37
CA ASN A 595 16.49 -25.31 -7.05
C ASN A 595 15.16 -26.09 -7.13
N HIS A 596 15.19 -27.39 -6.83
CA HIS A 596 13.97 -28.21 -6.76
C HIS A 596 13.33 -28.07 -5.37
N PRO A 597 12.07 -27.63 -5.30
CA PRO A 597 11.41 -27.29 -4.06
C PRO A 597 11.12 -28.52 -3.19
N THR A 598 11.15 -28.31 -1.87
CA THR A 598 10.58 -29.26 -0.89
C THR A 598 9.06 -29.31 -0.98
N ILE A 599 8.46 -30.30 -0.32
CA ILE A 599 7.00 -30.37 -0.12
C ILE A 599 6.48 -29.10 0.56
N LEU A 600 7.22 -28.56 1.55
CA LEU A 600 6.86 -27.33 2.24
C LEU A 600 6.84 -26.15 1.28
N ALA A 601 7.92 -25.95 0.53
CA ALA A 601 8.08 -24.86 -0.43
C ALA A 601 6.99 -24.88 -1.51
N ASN A 602 6.69 -26.07 -2.06
CA ASN A 602 5.61 -26.27 -3.01
C ASN A 602 4.24 -25.81 -2.45
N ARG A 603 3.97 -26.04 -1.16
CA ARG A 603 2.70 -25.67 -0.50
C ARG A 603 2.60 -24.21 -0.07
N VAL A 604 3.69 -23.59 0.37
CA VAL A 604 3.62 -22.23 0.96
C VAL A 604 4.08 -21.14 0.02
N CYS A 605 4.91 -21.46 -0.98
CA CYS A 605 5.41 -20.48 -1.95
C CYS A 605 4.76 -20.66 -3.32
N TRP A 606 4.91 -21.83 -3.93
CA TRP A 606 4.36 -22.06 -5.28
C TRP A 606 2.84 -22.07 -5.26
N ALA A 607 2.20 -22.86 -4.41
CA ALA A 607 0.73 -22.87 -4.33
C ALA A 607 0.15 -21.48 -4.00
N ALA A 608 0.78 -20.73 -3.08
CA ALA A 608 0.35 -19.37 -2.76
C ALA A 608 0.40 -18.43 -3.97
N SER A 609 1.37 -18.61 -4.88
CA SER A 609 1.46 -17.79 -6.10
C SER A 609 0.28 -17.99 -7.07
N PHE A 610 -0.45 -19.10 -6.98
CA PHE A 610 -1.66 -19.37 -7.77
C PHE A 610 -2.95 -18.81 -7.15
N ALA A 611 -2.90 -18.26 -5.93
CA ALA A 611 -4.11 -17.97 -5.15
C ALA A 611 -5.12 -17.05 -5.86
N GLY A 612 -4.65 -16.03 -6.60
CA GLY A 612 -5.55 -15.13 -7.35
C GLY A 612 -6.21 -15.82 -8.55
N PHE A 613 -5.47 -16.68 -9.27
CA PHE A 613 -6.02 -17.50 -10.35
C PHE A 613 -7.02 -18.56 -9.83
N GLU A 614 -6.69 -19.20 -8.71
CA GLU A 614 -7.60 -20.14 -8.03
C GLU A 614 -8.87 -19.43 -7.54
N HIS A 615 -8.73 -18.21 -7.00
CA HIS A 615 -9.86 -17.37 -6.59
C HIS A 615 -10.77 -16.99 -7.74
N HIS A 616 -10.17 -16.55 -8.84
CA HIS A 616 -10.92 -16.26 -10.05
C HIS A 616 -11.71 -17.48 -10.52
N THR A 617 -11.04 -18.63 -10.63
CA THR A 617 -11.67 -19.87 -11.12
C THR A 617 -12.88 -20.27 -10.28
N ARG A 618 -12.76 -20.28 -8.94
CA ARG A 618 -13.86 -20.63 -8.03
C ARG A 618 -14.99 -19.60 -8.00
N SER A 619 -14.73 -18.37 -8.44
CA SER A 619 -15.73 -17.29 -8.50
C SER A 619 -16.58 -17.31 -9.77
N LEU A 620 -16.20 -18.10 -10.78
CA LEU A 620 -16.92 -18.13 -12.06
C LEU A 620 -18.28 -18.85 -11.91
N PRO A 621 -19.38 -18.23 -12.37
CA PRO A 621 -20.67 -18.91 -12.41
C PRO A 621 -20.59 -20.04 -13.45
N LEU A 622 -20.87 -21.27 -13.04
CA LEU A 622 -20.99 -22.40 -13.97
C LEU A 622 -22.24 -22.22 -14.83
N GLY A 623 -22.23 -22.64 -16.11
CA GLY A 623 -23.35 -22.51 -17.04
C GLY A 623 -24.62 -23.29 -16.69
N ILE A 624 -24.72 -23.78 -15.45
CA ILE A 624 -25.97 -24.22 -14.83
C ILE A 624 -26.70 -22.93 -14.44
N ALA A 625 -27.98 -22.79 -14.79
CA ALA A 625 -28.84 -21.68 -14.40
C ALA A 625 -28.92 -21.54 -12.87
N SER A 626 -27.87 -20.98 -12.29
CA SER A 626 -27.74 -20.64 -10.90
C SER A 626 -27.80 -19.12 -10.88
N VAL A 627 -28.93 -18.60 -10.39
CA VAL A 627 -29.04 -17.19 -10.04
C VAL A 627 -28.06 -16.97 -8.89
N VAL A 628 -26.84 -16.55 -9.21
CA VAL A 628 -25.93 -15.97 -8.22
C VAL A 628 -26.49 -14.59 -7.92
N ALA A 629 -27.17 -14.45 -6.78
CA ALA A 629 -27.43 -13.13 -6.23
C ALA A 629 -26.07 -12.55 -5.78
N PRO A 630 -25.62 -11.41 -6.32
CA PRO A 630 -24.40 -10.77 -5.83
C PRO A 630 -24.63 -10.34 -4.37
N PHE A 631 -23.88 -10.92 -3.46
CA PHE A 631 -23.82 -10.49 -2.06
C PHE A 631 -22.46 -9.82 -1.83
N ARG A 632 -22.48 -8.56 -1.36
CA ARG A 632 -21.31 -7.90 -0.79
C ARG A 632 -21.30 -8.17 0.71
N ALA A 633 -20.23 -8.77 1.22
CA ALA A 633 -19.97 -8.79 2.65
C ALA A 633 -19.18 -7.53 3.02
N GLN A 634 -19.68 -6.75 3.98
CA GLN A 634 -18.79 -5.90 4.78
C GLN A 634 -18.30 -6.75 5.95
N SER A 635 -17.00 -7.04 6.01
CA SER A 635 -16.41 -7.67 7.18
C SER A 635 -16.36 -6.65 8.33
N SER A 636 -17.07 -6.95 9.42
CA SER A 636 -16.68 -6.45 10.73
C SER A 636 -16.04 -7.63 11.45
N GLU A 637 -14.71 -7.66 11.47
CA GLU A 637 -13.98 -8.65 12.24
C GLU A 637 -14.08 -8.27 13.72
N ALA A 638 -14.74 -9.09 14.52
CA ALA A 638 -14.70 -8.98 15.96
C ALA A 638 -14.05 -10.25 16.52
N PHE A 639 -12.85 -10.11 17.08
CA PHE A 639 -12.35 -11.07 18.04
C PHE A 639 -13.06 -10.83 19.37
N ASP A 640 -13.36 -11.89 20.12
CA ASP A 640 -13.61 -11.70 21.55
C ASP A 640 -12.35 -11.10 22.22
N GLN A 641 -12.49 -10.47 23.40
CA GLN A 641 -11.37 -9.86 24.14
C GLN A 641 -10.22 -10.85 24.46
N ALA A 642 -10.38 -12.15 24.17
CA ALA A 642 -9.39 -13.20 24.37
C ALA A 642 -8.70 -13.67 23.07
N GLY A 643 -9.09 -13.19 21.88
CA GLY A 643 -8.49 -13.59 20.60
C GLY A 643 -8.67 -15.08 20.28
N ALA A 644 -9.74 -15.70 20.78
CA ALA A 644 -9.97 -17.15 20.72
C ALA A 644 -10.87 -17.61 19.57
N THR A 645 -11.66 -16.70 18.99
CA THR A 645 -12.70 -17.02 18.00
C THR A 645 -12.46 -16.27 16.69
N LEU A 646 -12.46 -16.99 15.55
CA LEU A 646 -12.51 -16.39 14.21
C LEU A 646 -13.98 -16.30 13.78
N GLN A 647 -14.52 -15.08 13.67
CA GLN A 647 -15.91 -14.85 13.26
C GLN A 647 -15.98 -14.43 11.80
N THR A 648 -16.74 -15.17 10.99
CA THR A 648 -17.00 -14.81 9.59
C THR A 648 -18.51 -14.56 9.41
N SER A 649 -18.90 -13.36 8.98
CA SER A 649 -20.31 -12.97 8.79
C SER A 649 -20.75 -13.08 7.32
N ILE A 650 -21.95 -13.62 7.07
CA ILE A 650 -22.62 -13.51 5.76
C ILE A 650 -23.71 -12.46 5.92
N ASP A 651 -23.74 -11.47 5.03
CA ASP A 651 -24.72 -10.38 5.05
C ASP A 651 -25.80 -10.62 3.98
N GLY A 652 -27.06 -10.56 4.38
CA GLY A 652 -28.19 -10.72 3.47
C GLY A 652 -29.41 -10.00 4.04
N ALA A 653 -29.87 -8.95 3.36
CA ALA A 653 -31.07 -8.23 3.77
C ALA A 653 -32.31 -9.12 3.56
N LEU A 654 -33.04 -9.40 4.65
CA LEU A 654 -34.33 -10.08 4.63
C LEU A 654 -35.46 -9.05 4.78
N VAL A 655 -36.45 -9.10 3.89
CA VAL A 655 -37.80 -8.55 4.13
C VAL A 655 -38.74 -9.75 4.31
N GLY A 656 -39.08 -10.08 5.57
CA GLY A 656 -40.10 -11.10 5.94
C GLY A 656 -39.59 -12.27 6.82
N THR A 657 -40.35 -12.60 7.88
CA THR A 657 -40.06 -13.52 9.02
C THR A 657 -40.20 -15.05 8.69
N PRO A 658 -39.65 -16.00 9.48
CA PRO A 658 -38.42 -16.73 9.11
C PRO A 658 -38.44 -18.28 9.29
N THR A 659 -37.52 -19.01 8.63
CA THR A 659 -36.67 -20.09 9.23
C THR A 659 -35.63 -20.59 8.21
N GLY A 660 -34.38 -20.13 8.31
CA GLY A 660 -33.17 -20.89 7.88
C GLY A 660 -32.84 -21.02 6.39
N ILE A 661 -33.09 -20.03 5.53
CA ILE A 661 -32.85 -20.15 4.08
C ILE A 661 -31.79 -19.14 3.59
N LEU A 662 -30.60 -19.64 3.22
CA LEU A 662 -29.55 -18.86 2.51
C LEU A 662 -29.57 -19.10 0.98
N SER A 663 -30.31 -20.09 0.50
CA SER A 663 -30.51 -20.39 -0.93
C SER A 663 -32.00 -20.39 -1.25
N THR A 664 -32.51 -19.28 -1.78
CA THR A 664 -33.95 -19.09 -2.07
C THR A 664 -34.38 -19.75 -3.38
N SER A 665 -33.46 -19.98 -4.31
CA SER A 665 -33.73 -20.65 -5.59
C SER A 665 -33.23 -22.10 -5.61
N THR A 666 -33.95 -22.94 -6.34
CA THR A 666 -33.58 -24.32 -6.65
C THR A 666 -32.30 -24.31 -7.49
N GLY A 667 -31.23 -25.00 -7.04
CA GLY A 667 -29.94 -25.03 -7.73
C GLY A 667 -28.97 -23.89 -7.39
N ALA A 668 -29.25 -23.06 -6.36
CA ALA A 668 -28.30 -22.06 -5.89
C ALA A 668 -27.26 -22.64 -4.93
N CYS A 669 -26.03 -22.11 -5.03
CA CYS A 669 -24.87 -22.46 -4.23
C CYS A 669 -24.25 -21.15 -3.71
N ALA A 670 -24.07 -21.04 -2.39
CA ALA A 670 -23.33 -19.95 -1.77
C ALA A 670 -22.07 -20.52 -1.10
N ASN A 671 -20.92 -19.93 -1.42
CA ASN A 671 -19.62 -20.35 -0.89
C ASN A 671 -18.97 -19.21 -0.11
N LYS A 672 -18.38 -19.52 1.04
CA LYS A 672 -17.48 -18.62 1.77
C LYS A 672 -16.19 -19.33 2.11
N TYR A 673 -15.09 -18.60 2.00
CA TYR A 673 -13.76 -19.07 2.34
C TYR A 673 -13.08 -18.04 3.23
N ASP A 674 -12.40 -18.51 4.26
CA ASP A 674 -11.63 -17.68 5.18
C ASP A 674 -10.37 -18.44 5.63
N SER A 675 -9.29 -17.73 5.91
CA SER A 675 -8.07 -18.35 6.41
C SER A 675 -7.33 -17.44 7.38
N LYS A 676 -6.77 -18.03 8.45
CA LYS A 676 -6.03 -17.28 9.46
C LYS A 676 -4.90 -18.11 10.06
N LEU A 677 -3.78 -17.45 10.33
CA LEU A 677 -2.74 -17.99 11.19
C LEU A 677 -3.16 -17.83 12.66
N VAL A 678 -3.11 -18.93 13.40
CA VAL A 678 -3.52 -18.99 14.80
C VAL A 678 -2.44 -19.69 15.61
N VAL A 679 -2.10 -19.14 16.77
CA VAL A 679 -1.24 -19.84 17.73
C VAL A 679 -2.04 -20.94 18.41
N GLY A 680 -1.53 -22.16 18.35
CA GLY A 680 -2.10 -23.40 18.89
C GLY A 680 -1.84 -23.57 20.38
N GLY A 681 -2.03 -24.80 20.89
CA GLY A 681 -2.09 -25.09 22.33
C GLY A 681 -3.46 -24.75 22.95
N ARG A 682 -4.48 -24.61 22.10
CA ARG A 682 -5.84 -24.21 22.48
C ARG A 682 -6.87 -24.79 21.52
N SER A 683 -8.11 -24.84 21.98
CA SER A 683 -9.26 -25.09 21.11
C SER A 683 -9.61 -23.79 20.39
N VAL A 684 -9.78 -23.87 19.07
CA VAL A 684 -10.21 -22.75 18.22
C VAL A 684 -11.58 -23.09 17.66
N THR A 685 -12.54 -22.19 17.84
CA THR A 685 -13.89 -22.35 17.30
C THR A 685 -14.00 -21.62 15.97
N VAL A 686 -14.42 -22.34 14.93
CA VAL A 686 -14.72 -21.80 13.60
C VAL A 686 -16.22 -21.76 13.43
N GLN A 687 -16.78 -20.59 13.11
CA GLN A 687 -18.22 -20.39 13.03
C GLN A 687 -18.65 -19.60 11.80
N VAL A 688 -19.82 -19.94 11.26
CA VAL A 688 -20.57 -19.11 10.30
C VAL A 688 -21.73 -18.46 11.04
N ILE A 689 -21.79 -17.12 11.04
CA ILE A 689 -22.80 -16.36 11.80
C ILE A 689 -23.69 -15.56 10.84
N LEU A 690 -24.99 -15.51 11.13
CA LEU A 690 -25.94 -14.64 10.43
C LEU A 690 -25.86 -13.22 11.00
N SER A 691 -25.89 -12.19 10.15
CA SER A 691 -25.82 -10.79 10.59
C SER A 691 -26.98 -10.35 11.50
N ALA A 692 -28.10 -11.09 11.52
CA ALA A 692 -29.32 -10.72 12.25
C ALA A 692 -29.53 -11.41 13.62
N GLY A 693 -28.56 -12.14 14.19
CA GLY A 693 -28.72 -12.73 15.53
C GLY A 693 -27.52 -13.51 16.08
N PRO A 694 -27.55 -13.90 17.37
CA PRO A 694 -26.43 -14.55 18.06
C PRO A 694 -26.26 -16.05 17.73
N THR A 695 -27.04 -16.59 16.78
CA THR A 695 -27.05 -18.01 16.45
C THR A 695 -26.07 -18.34 15.32
N SER A 696 -25.06 -19.15 15.62
CA SER A 696 -24.16 -19.74 14.62
C SER A 696 -24.92 -20.75 13.75
N LEU A 697 -24.80 -20.65 12.43
CA LEU A 697 -25.46 -21.55 11.48
C LEU A 697 -24.69 -22.87 11.33
N LEU A 698 -23.36 -22.80 11.40
CA LEU A 698 -22.44 -23.92 11.50
C LEU A 698 -21.33 -23.55 12.47
N SER A 699 -20.90 -24.50 13.31
CA SER A 699 -19.82 -24.32 14.28
C SER A 699 -19.01 -25.60 14.40
N LEU A 700 -17.70 -25.47 14.40
CA LEU A 700 -16.76 -26.57 14.60
C LEU A 700 -15.65 -26.12 15.54
N ALA A 701 -15.43 -26.86 16.61
CA ALA A 701 -14.28 -26.68 17.48
C ALA A 701 -13.12 -27.56 16.95
N VAL A 702 -11.96 -26.96 16.73
CA VAL A 702 -10.74 -27.68 16.39
C VAL A 702 -9.74 -27.52 17.51
N VAL A 703 -9.28 -28.66 18.06
CA VAL A 703 -8.22 -28.68 19.05
C VAL A 703 -6.88 -28.67 18.33
N LEU A 704 -6.12 -27.60 18.53
CA LEU A 704 -4.80 -27.44 17.93
C LEU A 704 -3.72 -27.74 18.97
N GLY A 705 -2.78 -28.61 18.63
CA GLY A 705 -1.56 -28.80 19.43
C GLY A 705 -0.73 -27.51 19.49
N GLU A 706 0.31 -27.47 20.34
CA GLU A 706 1.21 -26.31 20.43
C GLU A 706 1.81 -25.91 19.06
N GLY A 707 2.25 -24.67 18.89
CA GLY A 707 2.85 -24.17 17.63
C GLY A 707 1.90 -23.29 16.82
N THR A 708 2.34 -22.77 15.68
CA THR A 708 1.49 -21.92 14.83
C THR A 708 0.72 -22.80 13.85
N TRP A 709 -0.52 -22.46 13.52
CA TRP A 709 -1.36 -23.22 12.58
C TRP A 709 -2.01 -22.27 11.57
N LEU A 710 -2.01 -22.64 10.30
CA LEU A 710 -2.90 -22.04 9.31
C LEU A 710 -4.22 -22.79 9.34
N LEU A 711 -5.27 -22.09 9.74
CA LEU A 711 -6.64 -22.57 9.65
C LEU A 711 -7.25 -22.04 8.37
N THR A 712 -7.83 -22.95 7.59
CA THR A 712 -8.58 -22.66 6.39
C THR A 712 -9.98 -23.21 6.57
N ALA A 713 -10.99 -22.35 6.52
CA ALA A 713 -12.39 -22.74 6.57
C ALA A 713 -13.06 -22.48 5.23
N SER A 714 -13.78 -23.48 4.72
CA SER A 714 -14.72 -23.31 3.61
C SER A 714 -16.11 -23.74 4.06
N SER A 715 -17.10 -22.92 3.74
CA SER A 715 -18.50 -23.28 3.94
C SER A 715 -19.25 -23.22 2.62
N GLN A 716 -20.00 -24.28 2.32
CA GLN A 716 -20.84 -24.41 1.13
C GLN A 716 -22.29 -24.61 1.57
N PHE A 717 -23.20 -23.81 1.02
CA PHE A 717 -24.63 -23.91 1.24
C PHE A 717 -25.31 -24.19 -0.10
N THR A 718 -25.99 -25.33 -0.21
CA THR A 718 -26.66 -25.77 -1.45
C THR A 718 -28.11 -26.13 -1.20
N LYS A 719 -28.96 -25.87 -2.21
CA LYS A 719 -30.32 -26.40 -2.29
C LYS A 719 -30.46 -27.19 -3.58
N ASP A 720 -30.67 -28.50 -3.47
CA ASP A 720 -30.83 -29.36 -4.65
C ASP A 720 -32.20 -29.19 -5.34
N SER A 721 -32.37 -29.86 -6.47
CA SER A 721 -33.60 -29.81 -7.28
C SER A 721 -34.83 -30.40 -6.57
N ALA A 722 -34.63 -31.23 -5.55
CA ALA A 722 -35.68 -31.79 -4.71
C ALA A 722 -36.02 -30.88 -3.51
N GLY A 723 -35.33 -29.74 -3.37
CA GLY A 723 -35.53 -28.82 -2.25
C GLY A 723 -34.81 -29.23 -0.97
N VAL A 724 -33.88 -30.20 -1.04
CA VAL A 724 -33.06 -30.63 0.10
C VAL A 724 -31.88 -29.66 0.25
N TYR A 725 -31.69 -29.18 1.47
CA TYR A 725 -30.60 -28.28 1.83
C TYR A 725 -29.39 -29.10 2.29
N ARG A 726 -28.21 -28.80 1.72
CA ARG A 726 -26.94 -29.35 2.22
C ARG A 726 -25.99 -28.21 2.55
N ASN A 727 -25.58 -28.19 3.81
CA ASN A 727 -24.65 -27.22 4.35
C ASN A 727 -23.40 -27.98 4.79
N ALA A 728 -22.27 -27.68 4.20
CA ALA A 728 -20.99 -28.31 4.54
C ALA A 728 -20.03 -27.23 5.01
N MET A 729 -19.32 -27.48 6.12
CA MET A 729 -18.18 -26.69 6.54
C MET A 729 -16.97 -27.61 6.63
N THR A 730 -15.93 -27.29 5.87
CA THR A 730 -14.66 -27.99 5.90
C THR A 730 -13.64 -27.07 6.55
N VAL A 731 -12.98 -27.56 7.60
CA VAL A 731 -11.88 -26.85 8.25
C VAL A 731 -10.62 -27.66 8.10
N THR A 732 -9.62 -27.07 7.45
CA THR A 732 -8.29 -27.64 7.28
C THR A 732 -7.34 -26.90 8.22
N CYS A 733 -6.62 -27.64 9.06
CA CYS A 733 -5.63 -27.07 9.97
C CYS A 733 -4.26 -27.62 9.62
N VAL A 734 -3.34 -26.72 9.28
CA VAL A 734 -1.96 -27.08 8.94
C VAL A 734 -1.04 -26.44 9.95
N ARG A 735 -0.27 -27.24 10.68
CA ARG A 735 0.74 -26.72 11.61
C ARG A 735 1.85 -26.06 10.80
N ALA A 736 2.08 -24.77 11.02
CA ALA A 736 3.32 -24.11 10.70
C ALA A 736 4.36 -24.64 11.69
N SER A 737 5.13 -25.63 11.23
CA SER A 737 6.26 -26.23 11.95
C SER A 737 7.34 -25.20 12.20
#